data_AF-A0A2D9C6P1-F1
#
_entry.id   AF-A0A2D9C6P1-F1
#
_cell.length_a   1.000
_cell.length_b   1.000
_cell.length_c   1.000
_cell.angle_alpha   90.00
_cell.angle_beta   90.00
_cell.angle_gamma   90.00
#
_symmetry.space_group_name_H-M   'P 1'
#
loop_
_entity.id
_entity.type
_entity.pdbx_description
1 polymer ?
#
loop_
_entity_poly.entity_id
_entity_poly.type
_entity_poly.pdbx_seq_one_letter_code
_entity_poly.pdbx_strand_id
1 'polypeptide(L)'
;MTITTTIIKNSYSGDNSQTVFPYTFKISADADIQVIIRSSLGTETVKSLSTDYTVSGAGDAGGGNVTMIVAPATGETLVIRRATVQTQTIDLVENDPFSAETVEGGFDKSVSLVQEIQEEADRAIKLSRTNTMASTEFTVDATTRAGKILGFDNAGELVVSQELGTFQGNWATATSYSARDIVKDTSNNNIYLCNTAHTSSGAQPISSNTDVAKWDLLVDAYSATQSATAAAASATAAATSETNAATSETNAATSATTATTQAGISTTQATASAASATAAQTAQAAAEAALDNFDDRFLGAKASDPTLDNDGDALTDGALYFNTTDDVMKVYDLGNTTWRQIQLTTSDQANVNTVAADLSGSNTIGTVATDIANVNTTATNIANINTTAGIDTEITNVSGISAAISAVNSNSSNINAVNANSTNINLVASNNTNVTNVGSNISSITTAANNLADINAFANIYLGPSATAPTQDPDGSALDVGDLYFDTASQTMKVYSSSGWTAAGSSVNGTASRYTYSISSSTTTVTGADDYGQTMAYDAGYIDVYLNGVKQVNSVDVTVTSGNSIVFASAIGTSGTDVVDVIAYGTFNLANFSINDATDVSTAGITDGQVLTWNASGSSFVAGNASSAEVYGFSVNSNGELIVTTTDGGNDNIDAATYASFDDVLFAASGFVFSIDNDGNLISTI
;
A
#
# COMPACT_ATOMS: atom_id res chain seq x y z
N MET A 1 -10.29 44.74 72.08
CA MET A 1 -11.09 43.64 71.45
C MET A 1 -10.13 42.63 70.85
N THR A 2 -10.35 41.33 71.09
CA THR A 2 -9.45 40.22 70.74
C THR A 2 -9.62 39.73 69.29
N ILE A 3 -8.58 39.14 68.69
CA ILE A 3 -8.69 38.37 67.44
C ILE A 3 -9.41 37.05 67.70
N THR A 4 -10.56 36.86 67.06
CA THR A 4 -11.43 35.68 67.23
C THR A 4 -11.66 34.90 65.93
N THR A 5 -11.17 35.40 64.80
CA THR A 5 -11.28 34.76 63.48
C THR A 5 -9.96 34.12 63.05
N THR A 6 -10.03 33.03 62.29
CA THR A 6 -8.89 32.40 61.59
C THR A 6 -8.72 32.92 60.17
N ILE A 7 -9.66 33.74 59.68
CA ILE A 7 -9.57 34.36 58.36
C ILE A 7 -8.48 35.42 58.42
N ILE A 8 -7.52 35.35 57.49
CA ILE A 8 -6.45 36.34 57.33
C ILE A 8 -6.33 36.88 55.91
N LYS A 9 -7.19 36.39 55.01
CA LYS A 9 -7.23 36.77 53.60
C LYS A 9 -8.65 36.75 53.07
N ASN A 10 -8.93 37.68 52.16
CA ASN A 10 -10.14 37.73 51.36
C ASN A 10 -9.75 37.80 49.89
N SER A 11 -10.60 37.28 49.00
CA SER A 11 -10.34 37.30 47.56
C SER A 11 -11.61 37.67 46.81
N TYR A 12 -11.46 38.49 45.79
CA TYR A 12 -12.55 39.07 44.99
C TYR A 12 -12.21 38.99 43.51
N SER A 13 -13.21 38.71 42.68
CA SER A 13 -13.06 38.79 41.23
C SER A 13 -13.17 40.23 40.76
N GLY A 14 -12.30 40.64 39.85
CA GLY A 14 -12.40 41.93 39.18
C GLY A 14 -13.54 41.96 38.18
N ASP A 15 -14.27 43.06 38.12
CA ASP A 15 -15.39 43.33 37.23
C ASP A 15 -15.21 44.63 36.43
N ASN A 16 -14.03 45.26 36.53
CA ASN A 16 -13.67 46.53 35.93
C ASN A 16 -14.51 47.74 36.44
N SER A 17 -15.26 47.58 37.55
CA SER A 17 -16.13 48.63 38.08
C SER A 17 -16.12 48.78 39.60
N GLN A 18 -16.05 47.69 40.37
CA GLN A 18 -16.00 47.69 41.83
C GLN A 18 -14.64 48.18 42.33
N THR A 19 -14.65 49.16 43.23
CA THR A 19 -13.44 49.74 43.82
C THR A 19 -13.34 49.55 45.32
N VAL A 20 -14.43 49.22 46.02
CA VAL A 20 -14.44 49.02 47.48
C VAL A 20 -14.63 47.55 47.78
N PHE A 21 -13.71 46.99 48.56
CA PHE A 21 -13.65 45.58 48.89
C PHE A 21 -13.49 45.41 50.41
N PRO A 22 -14.41 44.71 51.08
CA PRO A 22 -14.29 44.52 52.52
C PRO A 22 -13.14 43.55 52.84
N TYR A 23 -12.53 43.71 54.01
CA TYR A 23 -11.70 42.68 54.61
C TYR A 23 -12.30 42.31 55.97
N THR A 24 -12.27 41.02 56.30
CA THR A 24 -13.05 40.44 57.42
C THR A 24 -12.18 40.02 58.60
N PHE A 25 -11.00 40.63 58.72
CA PHE A 25 -9.99 40.31 59.71
C PHE A 25 -9.44 41.59 60.34
N LYS A 26 -9.06 41.52 61.62
CA LYS A 26 -8.51 42.69 62.33
C LYS A 26 -7.11 43.03 61.82
N ILE A 27 -6.86 44.32 61.61
CA ILE A 27 -5.53 44.92 61.40
C ILE A 27 -5.29 46.00 62.47
N SER A 28 -4.03 46.23 62.88
CA SER A 28 -3.72 47.22 63.91
C SER A 28 -3.43 48.61 63.33
N ALA A 29 -2.86 48.65 62.13
CA ALA A 29 -2.67 49.85 61.32
C ALA A 29 -3.03 49.57 59.86
N ASP A 30 -3.35 50.62 59.11
CA ASP A 30 -3.61 50.53 57.66
C ASP A 30 -2.44 49.89 56.87
N ALA A 31 -1.22 49.97 57.41
CA ALA A 31 -0.02 49.36 56.82
C ALA A 31 0.10 47.85 57.06
N ASP A 32 -0.69 47.24 57.95
CA ASP A 32 -0.66 45.80 58.24
C ASP A 32 -1.46 44.96 57.21
N ILE A 33 -1.63 45.48 56.00
CA ILE A 33 -2.37 44.84 54.93
C ILE A 33 -1.55 44.84 53.64
N GLN A 34 -1.67 43.75 52.88
CA GLN A 34 -1.10 43.62 51.55
C GLN A 34 -2.21 43.30 50.55
N VAL A 35 -2.20 44.04 49.45
CA VAL A 35 -3.14 43.88 48.35
C VAL A 35 -2.39 43.39 47.13
N ILE A 36 -2.87 42.34 46.50
CA ILE A 36 -2.25 41.67 45.35
C ILE A 36 -3.30 41.56 44.24
N ILE A 37 -2.92 41.91 43.01
CA ILE A 37 -3.69 41.56 41.81
C ILE A 37 -3.05 40.36 41.15
N ARG A 38 -3.82 39.29 40.98
CA ARG A 38 -3.45 38.11 40.20
C ARG A 38 -4.13 38.17 38.83
N SER A 39 -3.36 38.14 37.76
CA SER A 39 -3.88 38.12 36.39
C SER A 39 -4.49 36.76 36.02
N SER A 40 -5.20 36.69 34.89
CA SER A 40 -5.74 35.45 34.33
C SER A 40 -4.66 34.43 33.93
N LEU A 41 -3.42 34.89 33.74
CA LEU A 41 -2.24 34.06 33.47
C LEU A 41 -1.50 33.65 34.76
N GLY A 42 -2.02 34.03 35.93
CA GLY A 42 -1.46 33.68 37.22
C GLY A 42 -0.34 34.59 37.71
N THR A 43 -0.02 35.68 37.02
CA THR A 43 0.99 36.65 37.45
C THR A 43 0.47 37.49 38.61
N GLU A 44 1.20 37.53 39.72
CA GLU A 44 0.85 38.31 40.92
C GLU A 44 1.60 39.65 40.95
N THR A 45 0.88 40.74 41.25
CA THR A 45 1.43 42.10 41.40
C THR A 45 0.99 42.68 42.75
N VAL A 46 1.95 42.96 43.63
CA VAL A 46 1.71 43.66 44.90
C VAL A 46 1.40 45.13 44.64
N LYS A 47 0.33 45.64 45.25
CA LYS A 47 -0.13 47.03 45.16
C LYS A 47 0.38 47.85 46.35
N SER A 48 0.53 49.15 46.15
CA SER A 48 1.11 50.08 47.12
C SER A 48 0.05 50.88 47.86
N LEU A 49 0.11 50.90 49.19
CA LEU A 49 -0.78 51.72 50.04
C LEU A 49 -0.63 53.22 49.71
N SER A 50 -1.74 53.95 49.72
CA SER A 50 -1.85 55.38 49.35
C SER A 50 -1.58 55.73 47.88
N THR A 51 -1.09 54.79 47.06
CA THR A 51 -0.83 55.01 45.61
C THR A 51 -1.78 54.21 44.74
N ASP A 52 -2.02 52.94 45.08
CA ASP A 52 -2.91 52.03 44.36
C ASP A 52 -4.23 51.77 45.10
N TYR A 53 -4.22 51.89 46.44
CA TYR A 53 -5.38 51.69 47.29
C TYR A 53 -5.29 52.46 48.61
N THR A 54 -6.42 52.66 49.28
CA THR A 54 -6.53 53.16 50.65
C THR A 54 -7.23 52.15 51.54
N VAL A 55 -7.06 52.27 52.86
CA VAL A 55 -7.59 51.32 53.87
C VAL A 55 -8.41 52.10 54.89
N SER A 56 -9.41 51.44 55.45
CA SER A 56 -10.24 51.94 56.54
C SER A 56 -10.56 50.80 57.51
N GLY A 57 -10.94 51.12 58.75
CA GLY A 57 -11.32 50.14 59.77
C GLY A 57 -10.15 49.51 60.52
N ALA A 58 -8.97 50.14 60.52
CA ALA A 58 -7.88 49.71 61.39
C ALA A 58 -8.29 49.79 62.87
N GLY A 59 -8.05 48.72 63.62
CA GLY A 59 -8.50 48.55 65.00
C GLY A 59 -9.85 47.83 65.16
N ASP A 60 -10.67 47.74 64.10
CA ASP A 60 -11.99 47.08 64.16
C ASP A 60 -11.86 45.55 64.10
N ALA A 61 -12.53 44.85 65.02
CA ALA A 61 -12.45 43.38 65.11
C ALA A 61 -13.06 42.67 63.89
N GLY A 62 -14.06 43.29 63.24
CA GLY A 62 -14.70 42.76 62.03
C GLY A 62 -13.96 43.08 60.73
N GLY A 63 -12.83 43.79 60.81
CA GLY A 63 -12.15 44.37 59.66
C GLY A 63 -12.86 45.60 59.10
N GLY A 64 -12.46 46.02 57.90
CA GLY A 64 -12.90 47.27 57.27
C GLY A 64 -12.92 47.17 55.75
N ASN A 65 -12.53 48.22 55.04
CA ASN A 65 -12.53 48.23 53.57
C ASN A 65 -11.18 48.64 52.99
N VAL A 66 -10.78 47.95 51.92
CA VAL A 66 -9.79 48.40 50.95
C VAL A 66 -10.51 49.11 49.82
N THR A 67 -10.13 50.35 49.52
CA THR A 67 -10.63 51.10 48.37
C THR A 67 -9.51 51.20 47.32
N MET A 68 -9.67 50.47 46.22
CA MET A 68 -8.78 50.54 45.06
C MET A 68 -8.97 51.85 44.30
N ILE A 69 -7.87 52.47 43.88
CA ILE A 69 -7.89 53.70 43.08
C ILE A 69 -8.27 53.39 41.61
N VAL A 70 -7.84 52.22 41.11
CA VAL A 70 -8.25 51.66 39.83
C VAL A 70 -8.95 50.32 40.09
N ALA A 71 -10.17 50.15 39.57
CA ALA A 71 -10.93 48.91 39.71
C ALA A 71 -10.16 47.73 39.08
N PRO A 72 -10.04 46.57 39.76
CA PRO A 72 -9.48 45.36 39.18
C PRO A 72 -10.23 44.97 37.89
N ALA A 73 -9.49 44.64 36.83
CA ALA A 73 -10.09 44.35 35.51
C ALA A 73 -10.80 42.98 35.50
N THR A 74 -11.71 42.78 34.55
CA THR A 74 -12.36 41.47 34.35
C THR A 74 -11.33 40.39 34.05
N GLY A 75 -11.38 39.29 34.82
CA GLY A 75 -10.42 38.19 34.71
C GLY A 75 -9.21 38.33 35.65
N GLU A 76 -9.10 39.43 36.38
CA GLU A 76 -8.16 39.56 37.50
C GLU A 76 -8.80 39.11 38.82
N THR A 77 -7.98 38.63 39.76
CA THR A 77 -8.38 38.35 41.14
C THR A 77 -7.66 39.31 42.07
N LEU A 78 -8.42 40.06 42.86
CA LEU A 78 -7.91 40.87 43.96
C LEU A 78 -7.78 40.00 45.20
N VAL A 79 -6.58 39.87 45.74
CA VAL A 79 -6.31 39.21 47.02
C VAL A 79 -5.91 40.26 48.04
N ILE A 80 -6.64 40.30 49.14
CA ILE A 80 -6.35 41.14 50.29
C ILE A 80 -5.92 40.21 51.42
N ARG A 81 -4.73 40.41 51.97
CA ARG A 81 -4.22 39.59 53.08
C ARG A 81 -3.63 40.46 54.17
N ARG A 82 -3.66 39.96 55.41
CA ARG A 82 -2.94 40.58 56.51
C ARG A 82 -1.43 40.39 56.29
N ALA A 83 -0.68 41.45 56.58
CA ALA A 83 0.76 41.51 56.47
C ALA A 83 1.31 42.36 57.63
N THR A 84 1.25 41.79 58.83
CA THR A 84 1.57 42.51 60.06
C THR A 84 3.06 42.81 60.14
N VAL A 85 3.44 44.04 60.51
CA VAL A 85 4.86 44.39 60.68
C VAL A 85 5.47 43.57 61.82
N GLN A 86 6.55 42.83 61.54
CA GLN A 86 7.21 41.88 62.47
C GLN A 86 8.12 42.57 63.51
N THR A 87 7.59 43.56 64.23
CA THR A 87 8.31 44.27 65.31
C THR A 87 7.46 44.31 66.58
N GLN A 88 8.10 44.25 67.75
CA GLN A 88 7.40 44.50 69.01
C GLN A 88 7.50 45.98 69.35
N THR A 89 6.36 46.66 69.50
CA THR A 89 6.30 48.11 69.82
C THR A 89 5.89 48.38 71.27
N ILE A 90 5.43 47.37 72.01
CA ILE A 90 5.13 47.46 73.44
C ILE A 90 6.43 47.41 74.25
N ASP A 91 6.61 48.38 75.14
CA ASP A 91 7.70 48.44 76.13
C ASP A 91 7.05 48.50 77.52
N LEU A 92 7.33 47.50 78.36
CA LEU A 92 6.75 47.39 79.70
C LEU A 92 7.73 47.97 80.72
N VAL A 93 7.43 49.18 81.20
CA VAL A 93 8.23 49.86 82.21
C VAL A 93 7.74 49.50 83.61
N GLU A 94 8.67 49.27 84.54
CA GLU A 94 8.35 48.91 85.92
C GLU A 94 7.57 50.04 86.62
N ASN A 95 6.43 49.70 87.24
CA ASN A 95 5.50 50.60 87.93
C ASN A 95 4.64 51.53 87.04
N ASP A 96 4.65 51.36 85.71
CA ASP A 96 3.73 52.06 84.82
C ASP A 96 2.31 51.46 84.88
N PRO A 97 1.21 52.24 84.72
CA PRO A 97 -0.14 51.69 84.72
C PRO A 97 -0.33 50.61 83.65
N PHE A 98 -0.70 49.41 84.07
CA PHE A 98 -0.91 48.27 83.18
C PHE A 98 -2.24 48.39 82.43
N SER A 99 -2.21 49.05 81.27
CA SER A 99 -3.39 49.22 80.40
C SER A 99 -3.75 47.91 79.71
N ALA A 100 -4.96 47.42 79.95
CA ALA A 100 -5.48 46.23 79.29
C ALA A 100 -5.46 46.36 77.76
N GLU A 101 -5.71 47.54 77.20
CA GLU A 101 -5.71 47.76 75.74
C GLU A 101 -4.31 47.64 75.12
N THR A 102 -3.29 48.14 75.81
CA THR A 102 -1.90 48.06 75.35
C THR A 102 -1.41 46.61 75.32
N VAL A 103 -1.76 45.83 76.35
CA VAL A 103 -1.38 44.43 76.49
C VAL A 103 -2.15 43.56 75.49
N GLU A 104 -3.46 43.80 75.35
CA GLU A 104 -4.30 43.11 74.38
C GLU A 104 -3.84 43.36 72.94
N GLY A 105 -3.49 44.61 72.58
CA GLY A 105 -2.92 44.92 71.28
C GLY A 105 -1.60 44.18 71.01
N GLY A 106 -0.79 43.95 72.05
CA GLY A 106 0.41 43.11 71.98
C GLY A 106 0.10 41.64 71.69
N PHE A 107 -0.89 41.06 72.38
CA PHE A 107 -1.31 39.67 72.17
C PHE A 107 -1.97 39.46 70.80
N ASP A 108 -2.84 40.37 70.38
CA ASP A 108 -3.46 40.35 69.05
C ASP A 108 -2.40 40.39 67.94
N LYS A 109 -1.34 41.18 68.13
CA LYS A 109 -0.22 41.19 67.19
C LYS A 109 0.48 39.84 67.13
N SER A 110 0.75 39.20 68.27
CA SER A 110 1.35 37.86 68.30
C SER A 110 0.47 36.82 67.63
N VAL A 111 -0.84 36.82 67.89
CA VAL A 111 -1.80 35.92 67.22
C VAL A 111 -1.83 36.19 65.72
N SER A 112 -1.77 37.46 65.30
CA SER A 112 -1.75 37.84 63.89
C SER A 112 -0.58 37.23 63.14
N LEU A 113 0.62 37.36 63.73
CA LEU A 113 1.86 36.81 63.19
C LEU A 113 1.83 35.28 63.13
N VAL A 114 1.27 34.60 64.14
CA VAL A 114 1.15 33.13 64.14
C VAL A 114 0.25 32.65 63.01
N GLN A 115 -0.91 33.28 62.81
CA GLN A 115 -1.81 32.91 61.72
C GLN A 115 -1.17 33.16 60.34
N GLU A 116 -0.42 34.25 60.18
CA GLU A 116 0.32 34.55 58.95
C GLU A 116 1.39 33.48 58.67
N ILE A 117 2.19 33.10 59.67
CA ILE A 117 3.20 32.04 59.53
C ILE A 117 2.55 30.69 59.20
N GLN A 118 1.41 30.36 59.80
CA GLN A 118 0.70 29.12 59.49
C GLN A 118 0.25 29.07 58.02
N GLU A 119 -0.27 30.18 57.48
CA GLU A 119 -0.66 30.26 56.06
C GLU A 119 0.52 30.04 55.12
N GLU A 120 1.69 30.58 55.46
CA GLU A 120 2.91 30.38 54.68
C GLU A 120 3.42 28.93 54.79
N ALA A 121 3.36 28.33 55.97
CA ALA A 121 3.75 26.94 56.19
C ALA A 121 2.84 25.94 55.45
N ASP A 122 1.54 26.22 55.36
CA ASP A 122 0.58 25.34 54.68
C ASP A 122 0.81 25.21 53.17
N ARG A 123 1.39 26.25 52.55
CA ARG A 123 1.72 26.30 51.12
C ARG A 123 3.20 26.04 50.80
N ALA A 124 3.99 25.63 51.77
CA ALA A 124 5.39 25.24 51.57
C ALA A 124 5.52 23.76 51.15
N ILE A 125 6.65 23.39 50.53
CA ILE A 125 7.02 21.98 50.32
C ILE A 125 7.31 21.36 51.70
N LYS A 126 6.63 20.26 52.03
CA LYS A 126 6.78 19.55 53.31
C LYS A 126 7.53 18.25 53.13
N LEU A 127 8.50 18.01 54.01
CA LEU A 127 9.17 16.72 54.16
C LEU A 127 8.45 15.90 55.23
N SER A 128 8.63 14.58 55.21
CA SER A 128 8.15 13.73 56.30
C SER A 128 8.80 14.15 57.62
N ARG A 129 8.04 14.03 58.72
CA ARG A 129 8.53 14.31 60.09
C ARG A 129 9.70 13.40 60.51
N THR A 130 9.91 12.29 59.79
CA THR A 130 10.98 11.33 60.05
C THR A 130 12.20 11.52 59.14
N ASN A 131 12.16 12.44 58.17
CA ASN A 131 13.29 12.72 57.30
C ASN A 131 14.13 13.88 57.86
N THR A 132 15.45 13.82 57.63
CA THR A 132 16.38 14.91 57.92
C THR A 132 16.99 15.36 56.61
N MET A 133 16.94 16.66 56.33
CA MET A 133 17.66 17.28 55.22
C MET A 133 18.72 18.20 55.78
N ALA A 134 19.92 18.18 55.19
CA ALA A 134 21.03 18.98 55.68
C ALA A 134 20.97 20.43 55.17
N SER A 135 20.35 20.67 54.00
CA SER A 135 20.26 21.98 53.37
C SER A 135 18.94 22.16 52.61
N THR A 136 18.01 22.92 53.18
CA THR A 136 16.76 23.30 52.48
C THR A 136 16.91 24.58 51.64
N GLU A 137 18.13 25.05 51.40
CA GLU A 137 18.44 26.27 50.64
C GLU A 137 18.82 25.93 49.19
N PHE A 138 18.17 26.59 48.23
CA PHE A 138 18.63 26.59 46.84
C PHE A 138 19.84 27.51 46.72
N THR A 139 21.04 26.93 46.69
CA THR A 139 22.30 27.66 46.53
C THR A 139 22.61 28.02 45.07
N VAL A 140 21.79 27.55 44.12
CA VAL A 140 21.92 27.82 42.68
C VAL A 140 21.03 29.00 42.27
N ASP A 141 21.58 29.88 41.44
CA ASP A 141 20.85 31.06 40.96
C ASP A 141 19.71 30.70 39.99
N ALA A 142 18.85 31.68 39.71
CA ALA A 142 17.68 31.53 38.84
C ALA A 142 18.03 31.11 37.41
N THR A 143 19.19 31.53 36.91
CA THR A 143 19.66 31.20 35.56
C THR A 143 20.08 29.74 35.48
N THR A 144 20.76 29.24 36.50
CA THR A 144 21.29 27.87 36.58
C THR A 144 20.18 26.84 36.71
N ARG A 145 19.08 27.18 37.41
CA ARG A 145 17.90 26.31 37.57
C ARG A 145 16.92 26.36 36.39
N ALA A 146 17.09 27.24 35.41
CA ALA A 146 16.19 27.33 34.28
C ALA A 146 16.20 26.04 33.44
N GLY A 147 15.01 25.44 33.20
CA GLY A 147 14.86 24.22 32.42
C GLY A 147 15.38 22.94 33.08
N LYS A 148 15.64 22.98 34.40
CA LYS A 148 16.08 21.82 35.20
C LYS A 148 14.92 21.25 36.01
N ILE A 149 15.05 20.00 36.44
CA ILE A 149 14.09 19.29 37.29
C ILE A 149 14.51 19.37 38.76
N LEU A 150 13.54 19.41 39.68
CA LEU A 150 13.77 19.18 41.11
C LEU A 150 13.88 17.68 41.36
N GLY A 151 14.96 17.24 41.98
CA GLY A 151 15.20 15.83 42.29
C GLY A 151 16.00 15.64 43.57
N PHE A 152 16.44 14.41 43.80
CA PHE A 152 17.33 14.06 44.91
C PHE A 152 18.66 13.55 44.35
N ASP A 153 19.76 13.96 44.97
CA ASP A 153 21.09 13.44 44.64
C ASP A 153 21.35 12.06 45.28
N ASN A 154 22.55 11.51 45.08
CA ASN A 154 22.94 10.21 45.63
C ASN A 154 23.04 10.18 47.17
N ALA A 155 23.06 11.33 47.83
CA ALA A 155 22.99 11.45 49.29
C ALA A 155 21.54 11.63 49.79
N GLY A 156 20.57 11.75 48.88
CA GLY A 156 19.17 12.02 49.19
C GLY A 156 18.87 13.48 49.47
N GLU A 157 19.75 14.41 49.11
CA GLU A 157 19.58 15.85 49.29
C GLU A 157 18.86 16.46 48.07
N LEU A 158 18.09 17.55 48.26
CA LEU A 158 17.42 18.23 47.14
C LEU A 158 18.44 18.80 46.17
N VAL A 159 18.28 18.49 44.88
CA VAL A 159 19.13 18.97 43.79
C VAL A 159 18.27 19.47 42.64
N VAL A 160 18.81 20.44 41.91
CA VAL A 160 18.24 20.90 40.64
C VAL A 160 19.12 20.36 39.51
N SER A 161 18.62 19.42 38.71
CA SER A 161 19.44 18.65 37.74
C SER A 161 18.79 18.52 36.36
N GLN A 162 19.56 18.06 35.36
CA GLN A 162 19.08 17.84 33.98
C GLN A 162 18.47 16.44 33.81
N GLU A 163 17.42 16.29 33.01
CA GLU A 163 16.63 15.05 32.91
C GLU A 163 17.38 13.80 32.43
N LEU A 164 18.34 13.90 31.49
CA LEU A 164 19.05 12.73 30.93
C LEU A 164 20.57 12.68 31.22
N GLY A 165 21.22 13.84 31.45
CA GLY A 165 22.67 13.91 31.66
C GLY A 165 23.36 14.99 30.82
N THR A 166 24.68 15.14 30.97
CA THR A 166 25.48 16.08 30.17
C THR A 166 26.21 15.33 29.06
N PHE A 167 26.02 15.73 27.80
CA PHE A 167 26.75 15.11 26.70
C PHE A 167 28.20 15.61 26.64
N GLN A 168 29.15 14.69 26.84
CA GLN A 168 30.60 14.95 26.86
C GLN A 168 31.28 14.68 25.50
N GLY A 169 30.51 14.30 24.47
CA GLY A 169 31.07 13.96 23.16
C GLY A 169 31.54 12.50 23.08
N ASN A 170 32.68 12.29 22.41
CA ASN A 170 33.27 10.95 22.29
C ASN A 170 33.96 10.55 23.60
N TRP A 171 33.89 9.25 23.94
CA TRP A 171 34.64 8.71 25.06
C TRP A 171 36.14 8.85 24.83
N ALA A 172 36.87 9.27 25.85
CA ALA A 172 38.32 9.40 25.86
C ALA A 172 38.89 8.72 27.11
N THR A 173 40.12 8.22 27.00
CA THR A 173 40.85 7.64 28.14
C THR A 173 41.39 8.74 29.07
N ALA A 174 41.68 8.39 30.32
CA ALA A 174 42.21 9.29 31.36
C ALA A 174 41.40 10.58 31.56
N THR A 175 40.09 10.53 31.28
CA THR A 175 39.17 11.67 31.34
C THR A 175 38.22 11.47 32.52
N SER A 176 38.02 12.50 33.33
CA SER A 176 37.08 12.44 34.46
C SER A 176 35.65 12.61 33.96
N TYR A 177 34.82 11.60 34.20
CA TYR A 177 33.39 11.62 33.93
C TYR A 177 32.62 11.65 35.24
N SER A 178 31.65 12.56 35.32
CA SER A 178 30.69 12.63 36.42
C SER A 178 29.57 11.62 36.20
N ALA A 179 28.86 11.26 37.27
CA ALA A 179 27.64 10.49 37.12
C ALA A 179 26.68 11.24 36.19
N ARG A 180 26.04 10.49 35.29
CA ARG A 180 25.14 10.95 34.24
C ARG A 180 25.80 11.70 33.07
N ASP A 181 27.12 11.67 32.95
CA ASP A 181 27.75 12.07 31.68
C ASP A 181 27.39 11.07 30.58
N ILE A 182 27.06 11.60 29.40
CA ILE A 182 26.72 10.81 28.21
C ILE A 182 27.91 10.88 27.24
N VAL A 183 28.37 9.73 26.79
CA VAL A 183 29.50 9.61 25.85
C VAL A 183 29.15 8.69 24.69
N LYS A 184 29.83 8.92 23.57
CA LYS A 184 29.80 8.03 22.41
C LYS A 184 31.04 7.15 22.37
N ASP A 185 30.85 5.84 22.26
CA ASP A 185 31.89 4.90 21.87
C ASP A 185 32.03 4.92 20.34
N THR A 186 33.12 5.49 19.84
CA THR A 186 33.40 5.58 18.38
C THR A 186 33.76 4.25 17.71
N SER A 187 34.06 3.18 18.46
CA SER A 187 34.42 1.89 17.86
C SER A 187 33.20 1.12 17.35
N ASN A 188 32.06 1.29 18.01
CA ASN A 188 30.79 0.61 17.71
C ASN A 188 29.60 1.60 17.56
N ASN A 189 29.84 2.90 17.75
CA ASN A 189 28.88 4.01 17.76
C ASN A 189 27.83 3.98 18.88
N ASN A 190 27.95 3.07 19.86
CA ASN A 190 27.02 2.99 20.97
C ASN A 190 27.14 4.23 21.88
N ILE A 191 26.02 4.60 22.50
CA ILE A 191 25.94 5.72 23.44
C ILE A 191 25.81 5.16 24.85
N TYR A 192 26.64 5.63 25.77
CA TYR A 192 26.66 5.20 27.15
C TYR A 192 26.41 6.35 28.11
N LEU A 193 25.79 6.03 29.23
CA LEU A 193 25.62 6.91 30.38
C LEU A 193 26.58 6.46 31.50
N CYS A 194 27.33 7.38 32.07
CA CYS A 194 28.17 7.13 33.23
C CYS A 194 27.28 6.92 34.47
N ASN A 195 27.25 5.73 35.06
CA ASN A 195 26.43 5.45 36.24
C ASN A 195 27.18 5.76 37.56
N THR A 196 28.53 5.80 37.51
CA THR A 196 29.40 6.03 38.67
C THR A 196 30.54 6.96 38.28
N ALA A 197 30.68 8.09 38.97
CA ALA A 197 31.76 9.05 38.69
C ALA A 197 33.16 8.40 38.79
N HIS A 198 34.00 8.58 37.78
CA HIS A 198 35.34 8.00 37.71
C HIS A 198 36.24 8.74 36.70
N THR A 199 37.55 8.55 36.80
CA THR A 199 38.47 8.83 35.69
C THR A 199 38.55 7.60 34.81
N SER A 200 38.23 7.75 33.52
CA SER A 200 38.20 6.65 32.56
C SER A 200 39.57 6.00 32.40
N SER A 201 39.55 4.68 32.26
CA SER A 201 40.69 3.80 32.07
C SER A 201 40.38 2.75 31.02
N GLY A 202 41.41 2.07 30.52
CA GLY A 202 41.26 1.11 29.42
C GLY A 202 41.13 1.77 28.04
N ALA A 203 40.54 1.03 27.10
CA ALA A 203 40.38 1.42 25.70
C ALA A 203 38.97 1.06 25.21
N GLN A 204 38.57 1.63 24.08
CA GLN A 204 37.32 1.24 23.41
C GLN A 204 37.44 -0.17 22.81
N PRO A 205 36.34 -0.93 22.69
CA PRO A 205 34.96 -0.56 23.03
C PRO A 205 34.69 -0.55 24.54
N ILE A 206 33.81 0.36 24.98
CA ILE A 206 33.39 0.50 26.39
C ILE A 206 32.76 -0.80 26.91
N SER A 207 32.03 -1.53 26.05
CA SER A 207 31.36 -2.80 26.37
C SER A 207 32.30 -3.92 26.85
N SER A 208 33.61 -3.78 26.69
CA SER A 208 34.61 -4.75 27.17
C SER A 208 35.78 -4.08 27.87
N ASN A 209 35.70 -2.80 28.21
CA ASN A 209 36.81 -2.09 28.84
C ASN A 209 36.86 -2.34 30.35
N THR A 210 37.90 -1.81 31.00
CA THR A 210 38.13 -1.97 32.44
C THR A 210 37.04 -1.31 33.30
N ASP A 211 36.34 -0.31 32.77
CA ASP A 211 35.34 0.47 33.48
C ASP A 211 33.90 0.08 33.10
N VAL A 212 33.65 -1.00 32.35
CA VAL A 212 32.33 -1.32 31.78
C VAL A 212 31.19 -1.31 32.81
N ALA A 213 31.44 -1.75 34.05
CA ALA A 213 30.45 -1.74 35.13
C ALA A 213 30.01 -0.32 35.56
N LYS A 214 30.77 0.71 35.18
CA LYS A 214 30.51 2.12 35.46
C LYS A 214 29.74 2.82 34.33
N TRP A 215 29.38 2.07 33.28
CA TRP A 215 28.69 2.57 32.10
C TRP A 215 27.43 1.76 31.83
N ASP A 216 26.31 2.46 31.66
CA ASP A 216 25.05 1.87 31.20
C ASP A 216 24.86 2.18 29.72
N LEU A 217 24.46 1.17 28.93
CA LEU A 217 24.16 1.36 27.52
C LEU A 217 22.85 2.13 27.38
N LEU A 218 22.92 3.32 26.77
CA LEU A 218 21.76 4.16 26.48
C LEU A 218 21.21 3.91 25.07
N VAL A 219 22.08 3.71 24.08
CA VAL A 219 21.70 3.43 22.69
C VAL A 219 22.63 2.39 22.07
N ASP A 220 22.06 1.28 21.59
CA ASP A 220 22.76 0.21 20.87
C ASP A 220 22.78 0.44 19.34
N ALA A 221 23.61 1.39 18.90
CA ALA A 221 23.78 1.72 17.48
C ALA A 221 24.48 0.62 16.67
N TYR A 222 25.31 -0.20 17.31
CA TYR A 222 26.05 -1.30 16.69
C TYR A 222 25.10 -2.38 16.18
N SER A 223 24.22 -2.88 17.05
CA SER A 223 23.23 -3.89 16.68
C SER A 223 22.26 -3.38 15.60
N ALA A 224 21.89 -2.11 15.65
CA ALA A 224 21.06 -1.47 14.62
C ALA A 224 21.78 -1.45 13.26
N THR A 225 23.06 -1.10 13.22
CA THR A 225 23.87 -1.06 12.00
C THR A 225 24.09 -2.46 11.39
N GLN A 226 24.33 -3.47 12.24
CA GLN A 226 24.45 -4.87 11.82
C GLN A 226 23.14 -5.38 11.21
N SER A 227 22.01 -5.06 11.84
CA SER A 227 20.67 -5.43 11.34
C SER A 227 20.37 -4.80 9.97
N ALA A 228 20.72 -3.53 9.79
CA ALA A 228 20.59 -2.85 8.50
C ALA A 228 21.46 -3.51 7.41
N THR A 229 22.69 -3.91 7.75
CA THR A 229 23.60 -4.60 6.82
C THR A 229 23.06 -5.97 6.43
N ALA A 230 22.53 -6.74 7.38
CA ALA A 230 21.91 -8.05 7.12
C ALA A 230 20.66 -7.92 6.22
N ALA A 231 19.85 -6.88 6.42
CA ALA A 231 18.70 -6.59 5.55
C ALA A 231 19.15 -6.26 4.11
N ALA A 232 20.19 -5.44 3.94
CA ALA A 232 20.73 -5.12 2.61
C ALA A 232 21.30 -6.37 1.89
N ALA A 233 22.01 -7.24 2.63
CA ALA A 233 22.50 -8.51 2.09
C ALA A 233 21.34 -9.43 1.67
N SER A 234 20.27 -9.49 2.46
CA SER A 234 19.07 -10.27 2.15
C SER A 234 18.37 -9.76 0.89
N ALA A 235 18.30 -8.44 0.68
CA ALA A 235 17.76 -7.85 -0.55
C ALA A 235 18.58 -8.23 -1.79
N THR A 236 19.91 -8.26 -1.68
CA THR A 236 20.80 -8.69 -2.79
C THR A 236 20.63 -10.18 -3.10
N ALA A 237 20.47 -11.02 -2.07
CA ALA A 237 20.20 -12.43 -2.24
C ALA A 237 18.84 -12.69 -2.94
N ALA A 238 17.80 -11.93 -2.58
CA ALA A 238 16.49 -12.00 -3.22
C ALA A 238 16.56 -11.64 -4.71
N ALA A 239 17.24 -10.54 -5.07
CA ALA A 239 17.43 -10.15 -6.48
C ALA A 239 18.21 -11.19 -7.29
N THR A 240 19.21 -11.85 -6.68
CA THR A 240 19.94 -12.97 -7.30
C THR A 240 19.02 -14.16 -7.53
N SER A 241 18.15 -14.48 -6.55
CA SER A 241 17.18 -15.57 -6.67
C SER A 241 16.16 -15.31 -7.80
N GLU A 242 15.70 -14.08 -7.96
CA GLU A 242 14.81 -13.68 -9.07
C GLU A 242 15.49 -13.90 -10.43
N THR A 243 16.75 -13.49 -10.56
CA THR A 243 17.54 -13.71 -11.79
C THR A 243 17.73 -15.20 -12.10
N ASN A 244 17.98 -16.03 -11.07
CA ASN A 244 18.11 -17.47 -11.22
C ASN A 244 16.78 -18.14 -11.63
N ALA A 245 15.65 -17.65 -11.12
CA ALA A 245 14.33 -18.13 -11.50
C ALA A 245 14.03 -17.81 -12.98
N ALA A 246 14.28 -16.58 -13.43
CA ALA A 246 14.11 -16.18 -14.83
C ALA A 246 15.00 -16.99 -15.79
N THR A 247 16.24 -17.28 -15.37
CA THR A 247 17.16 -18.15 -16.14
C THR A 247 16.61 -19.58 -16.23
N SER A 248 16.04 -20.10 -15.13
CA SER A 248 15.46 -21.44 -15.09
C SER A 248 14.22 -21.57 -16.00
N GLU A 249 13.37 -20.53 -16.04
CA GLU A 249 12.24 -20.45 -16.96
C GLU A 249 12.69 -20.50 -18.44
N THR A 250 13.70 -19.72 -18.79
CA THR A 250 14.29 -19.71 -20.14
C THR A 250 14.85 -21.07 -20.54
N ASN A 251 15.54 -21.75 -19.62
CA ASN A 251 16.09 -23.09 -19.83
C ASN A 251 14.98 -24.13 -20.04
N ALA A 252 13.88 -24.03 -19.29
CA ALA A 252 12.72 -24.90 -19.45
C ALA A 252 12.02 -24.70 -20.80
N ALA A 253 11.80 -23.45 -21.23
CA ALA A 253 11.23 -23.13 -22.54
C ALA A 253 12.09 -23.65 -23.71
N THR A 254 13.41 -23.53 -23.58
CA THR A 254 14.37 -24.07 -24.56
C THR A 254 14.26 -25.59 -24.64
N SER A 255 14.22 -26.26 -23.48
CA SER A 255 14.08 -27.73 -23.41
C SER A 255 12.77 -28.22 -24.04
N ALA A 256 11.65 -27.51 -23.82
CA ALA A 256 10.36 -27.83 -24.44
C ALA A 256 10.40 -27.72 -25.98
N THR A 257 11.10 -26.70 -26.50
CA THR A 257 11.31 -26.53 -27.95
C THR A 257 12.15 -27.66 -28.54
N THR A 258 13.24 -28.05 -27.86
CA THR A 258 14.08 -29.18 -28.26
C THR A 258 13.28 -30.49 -28.26
N ALA A 259 12.47 -30.74 -27.23
CA ALA A 259 11.61 -31.92 -27.17
C ALA A 259 10.61 -31.97 -28.33
N THR A 260 9.96 -30.84 -28.65
CA THR A 260 9.03 -30.72 -29.79
C THR A 260 9.74 -31.01 -31.12
N THR A 261 10.93 -30.46 -31.31
CA THR A 261 11.75 -30.69 -32.51
C THR A 261 12.12 -32.16 -32.65
N GLN A 262 12.55 -32.80 -31.57
CA GLN A 262 12.92 -34.22 -31.56
C GLN A 262 11.73 -35.14 -31.84
N ALA A 263 10.53 -34.78 -31.37
CA ALA A 263 9.29 -35.49 -31.70
C ALA A 263 8.97 -35.42 -33.21
N GLY A 264 9.15 -34.24 -33.83
CA GLY A 264 9.03 -34.06 -35.27
C GLY A 264 10.02 -34.92 -36.06
N ILE A 265 11.30 -34.90 -35.67
CA ILE A 265 12.34 -35.76 -36.29
C ILE A 265 11.97 -37.23 -36.16
N SER A 266 11.51 -37.67 -35.00
CA SER A 266 11.11 -39.07 -34.77
C SER A 266 9.96 -39.50 -35.69
N THR A 267 8.99 -38.62 -35.93
CA THR A 267 7.87 -38.84 -36.86
C THR A 267 8.34 -38.98 -38.31
N THR A 268 9.26 -38.11 -38.73
CA THR A 268 9.88 -38.19 -40.08
C THR A 268 10.67 -39.48 -40.25
N GLN A 269 11.46 -39.88 -39.26
CA GLN A 269 12.22 -41.13 -39.31
C GLN A 269 11.32 -42.37 -39.34
N ALA A 270 10.19 -42.36 -38.63
CA ALA A 270 9.19 -43.43 -38.73
C ALA A 270 8.63 -43.55 -40.15
N THR A 271 8.32 -42.41 -40.79
CA THR A 271 7.83 -42.36 -42.17
C THR A 271 8.88 -42.86 -43.17
N ALA A 272 10.12 -42.42 -43.03
CA ALA A 272 11.24 -42.88 -43.86
C ALA A 272 11.44 -44.41 -43.72
N SER A 273 11.36 -44.93 -42.49
CA SER A 273 11.48 -46.38 -42.23
C SER A 273 10.36 -47.18 -42.91
N ALA A 274 9.12 -46.67 -42.85
CA ALA A 274 7.99 -47.30 -43.53
C ALA A 274 8.17 -47.29 -45.06
N ALA A 275 8.63 -46.18 -45.63
CA ALA A 275 8.92 -46.09 -47.06
C ALA A 275 10.03 -47.07 -47.50
N SER A 276 11.09 -47.20 -46.70
CA SER A 276 12.15 -48.20 -46.94
C SER A 276 11.61 -49.63 -46.89
N ALA A 277 10.68 -49.95 -45.97
CA ALA A 277 10.04 -51.26 -45.90
C ALA A 277 9.22 -51.57 -47.17
N THR A 278 8.42 -50.60 -47.65
CA THR A 278 7.68 -50.74 -48.91
C THR A 278 8.61 -50.91 -50.10
N ALA A 279 9.69 -50.14 -50.18
CA ALA A 279 10.67 -50.26 -51.27
C ALA A 279 11.33 -51.64 -51.28
N ALA A 280 11.63 -52.21 -50.11
CA ALA A 280 12.17 -53.57 -49.99
C ALA A 280 11.16 -54.63 -50.46
N GLN A 281 9.87 -54.50 -50.11
CA GLN A 281 8.81 -55.41 -50.57
C GLN A 281 8.63 -55.36 -52.10
N THR A 282 8.66 -54.16 -52.68
CA THR A 282 8.60 -53.99 -54.13
C THR A 282 9.82 -54.61 -54.82
N ALA A 283 11.03 -54.44 -54.25
CA ALA A 283 12.24 -55.05 -54.78
C ALA A 283 12.19 -56.58 -54.70
N GLN A 284 11.67 -57.14 -53.61
CA GLN A 284 11.43 -58.59 -53.46
C GLN A 284 10.49 -59.10 -54.55
N ALA A 285 9.32 -58.49 -54.70
CA ALA A 285 8.33 -58.91 -55.71
C ALA A 285 8.90 -58.82 -57.14
N ALA A 286 9.68 -57.79 -57.44
CA ALA A 286 10.36 -57.65 -58.73
C ALA A 286 11.41 -58.74 -58.95
N ALA A 287 12.14 -59.14 -57.90
CA ALA A 287 13.12 -60.23 -57.97
C ALA A 287 12.44 -61.61 -58.13
N GLU A 288 11.34 -61.85 -57.41
CA GLU A 288 10.52 -63.07 -57.54
C GLU A 288 9.98 -63.19 -58.98
N ALA A 289 9.39 -62.12 -59.53
CA ALA A 289 8.90 -62.11 -60.91
C ALA A 289 10.01 -62.26 -61.96
N ALA A 290 11.21 -61.72 -61.71
CA ALA A 290 12.34 -61.89 -62.62
C ALA A 290 12.88 -63.32 -62.63
N LEU A 291 12.89 -63.99 -61.47
CA LEU A 291 13.30 -65.39 -61.36
C LEU A 291 12.29 -66.32 -62.05
N ASP A 292 11.00 -66.09 -61.80
CA ASP A 292 9.87 -66.78 -62.42
C ASP A 292 9.97 -66.71 -63.96
N ASN A 293 10.09 -65.50 -64.51
CA ASN A 293 10.23 -65.30 -65.95
C ASN A 293 11.49 -65.96 -66.53
N PHE A 294 12.59 -66.00 -65.78
CA PHE A 294 13.79 -66.70 -66.21
C PHE A 294 13.60 -68.22 -66.22
N ASP A 295 12.93 -68.78 -65.22
CA ASP A 295 12.65 -70.22 -65.11
C ASP A 295 11.78 -70.72 -66.27
N ASP A 296 10.74 -69.95 -66.65
CA ASP A 296 9.88 -70.22 -67.82
C ASP A 296 10.63 -70.17 -69.15
N ARG A 297 11.65 -69.32 -69.23
CA ARG A 297 12.48 -69.12 -70.42
C ARG A 297 13.62 -70.13 -70.50
N PHE A 298 14.11 -70.65 -69.37
CA PHE A 298 15.21 -71.59 -69.31
C PHE A 298 14.84 -72.82 -68.49
N LEU A 299 14.39 -73.86 -69.18
CA LEU A 299 13.84 -75.08 -68.60
C LEU A 299 14.91 -76.03 -68.02
N GLY A 300 16.18 -75.63 -68.07
CA GLY A 300 17.32 -76.39 -67.57
C GLY A 300 17.71 -77.58 -68.45
N ALA A 301 18.28 -78.62 -67.84
CA ALA A 301 18.77 -79.82 -68.52
C ALA A 301 17.69 -80.92 -68.56
N LYS A 302 17.36 -81.42 -69.75
CA LYS A 302 16.37 -82.50 -69.95
C LYS A 302 16.92 -83.53 -70.95
N ALA A 303 16.39 -84.76 -70.92
CA ALA A 303 16.83 -85.84 -71.82
C ALA A 303 16.07 -85.87 -73.16
N SER A 304 14.93 -85.18 -73.23
CA SER A 304 14.06 -85.07 -74.40
C SER A 304 13.34 -83.72 -74.41
N ASP A 305 12.76 -83.35 -75.54
CA ASP A 305 11.99 -82.12 -75.73
C ASP A 305 10.84 -82.00 -74.70
N PRO A 306 10.83 -80.93 -73.87
CA PRO A 306 9.71 -80.62 -72.99
C PRO A 306 8.45 -80.24 -73.79
N THR A 307 7.28 -80.42 -73.18
CA THR A 307 5.97 -80.03 -73.76
C THR A 307 5.25 -78.96 -72.95
N LEU A 308 5.70 -78.75 -71.71
CA LEU A 308 5.27 -77.71 -70.77
C LEU A 308 6.53 -77.09 -70.17
N ASP A 309 6.42 -75.88 -69.66
CA ASP A 309 7.49 -75.26 -68.87
C ASP A 309 7.62 -75.91 -67.47
N ASN A 310 8.39 -75.29 -66.59
CA ASN A 310 8.67 -75.84 -65.26
C ASN A 310 7.52 -75.65 -64.26
N ASP A 311 6.54 -74.79 -64.55
CA ASP A 311 5.34 -74.57 -63.74
C ASP A 311 4.12 -75.35 -64.26
N GLY A 312 4.25 -75.96 -65.44
CA GLY A 312 3.22 -76.77 -66.08
C GLY A 312 2.33 -75.98 -67.04
N ASP A 313 2.73 -74.75 -67.38
CA ASP A 313 2.11 -73.90 -68.39
C ASP A 313 2.68 -74.20 -69.79
N ALA A 314 2.09 -73.55 -70.80
CA ALA A 314 2.46 -73.77 -72.19
C ALA A 314 3.78 -73.05 -72.55
N LEU A 315 4.66 -73.77 -73.25
CA LEU A 315 5.96 -73.25 -73.68
C LEU A 315 5.87 -71.91 -74.42
N THR A 316 6.71 -70.96 -74.00
CA THR A 316 6.83 -69.64 -74.64
C THR A 316 7.85 -69.64 -75.79
N ASP A 317 7.64 -68.77 -76.78
CA ASP A 317 8.55 -68.65 -77.91
C ASP A 317 9.96 -68.23 -77.47
N GLY A 318 10.97 -68.94 -77.95
CA GLY A 318 12.35 -68.75 -77.54
C GLY A 318 12.70 -69.35 -76.18
N ALA A 319 11.85 -70.20 -75.58
CA ALA A 319 12.26 -71.01 -74.42
C ALA A 319 13.48 -71.86 -74.75
N LEU A 320 14.35 -72.11 -73.77
CA LEU A 320 15.64 -72.76 -73.93
C LEU A 320 15.73 -73.97 -73.00
N TYR A 321 16.33 -75.07 -73.48
CA TYR A 321 16.75 -76.17 -72.61
C TYR A 321 18.02 -76.83 -73.14
N PHE A 322 18.77 -77.43 -72.23
CA PHE A 322 19.95 -78.23 -72.57
C PHE A 322 19.53 -79.68 -72.76
N ASN A 323 19.68 -80.21 -73.98
CA ASN A 323 19.43 -81.61 -74.26
C ASN A 323 20.66 -82.42 -73.86
N THR A 324 20.53 -83.17 -72.77
CA THR A 324 21.61 -84.01 -72.21
C THR A 324 21.92 -85.26 -73.03
N THR A 325 21.02 -85.68 -73.93
CA THR A 325 21.24 -86.81 -74.85
C THR A 325 22.08 -86.37 -76.04
N ASP A 326 21.76 -85.19 -76.59
CA ASP A 326 22.40 -84.65 -77.79
C ASP A 326 23.60 -83.73 -77.47
N ASP A 327 23.82 -83.36 -76.21
CA ASP A 327 24.85 -82.41 -75.74
C ASP A 327 24.76 -81.03 -76.41
N VAL A 328 23.53 -80.55 -76.67
CA VAL A 328 23.28 -79.26 -77.36
C VAL A 328 22.21 -78.43 -76.66
N MET A 329 22.27 -77.11 -76.88
CA MET A 329 21.19 -76.21 -76.49
C MET A 329 20.10 -76.21 -77.57
N LYS A 330 18.85 -76.32 -77.15
CA LYS A 330 17.67 -76.22 -78.00
C LYS A 330 16.90 -74.94 -77.64
N VAL A 331 16.26 -74.34 -78.64
CA VAL A 331 15.36 -73.19 -78.53
C VAL A 331 13.99 -73.56 -79.12
N TYR A 332 12.91 -73.23 -78.42
CA TYR A 332 11.55 -73.50 -78.86
C TYR A 332 11.08 -72.42 -79.83
N ASP A 333 10.51 -72.84 -80.95
CA ASP A 333 9.89 -71.96 -81.94
C ASP A 333 8.37 -72.17 -81.88
N LEU A 334 7.67 -71.19 -81.31
CA LEU A 334 6.21 -71.26 -81.15
C LEU A 334 5.49 -71.20 -82.49
N GLY A 335 6.09 -70.59 -83.51
CA GLY A 335 5.48 -70.41 -84.84
C GLY A 335 5.24 -71.74 -85.57
N ASN A 336 6.01 -72.78 -85.25
CA ASN A 336 5.83 -74.13 -85.78
C ASN A 336 5.74 -75.21 -84.69
N THR A 337 5.75 -74.83 -83.41
CA THR A 337 5.69 -75.72 -82.24
C THR A 337 6.79 -76.79 -82.21
N THR A 338 8.02 -76.42 -82.60
CA THR A 338 9.17 -77.34 -82.62
C THR A 338 10.38 -76.83 -81.86
N TRP A 339 11.21 -77.76 -81.37
CA TRP A 339 12.51 -77.45 -80.80
C TRP A 339 13.60 -77.44 -81.88
N ARG A 340 14.41 -76.37 -81.90
CA ARG A 340 15.52 -76.18 -82.84
C ARG A 340 16.83 -76.15 -82.09
N GLN A 341 17.88 -76.78 -82.61
CA GLN A 341 19.22 -76.64 -82.01
C GLN A 341 19.86 -75.29 -82.36
N ILE A 342 20.63 -74.73 -81.43
CA ILE A 342 21.39 -73.49 -81.66
C ILE A 342 22.73 -73.78 -82.33
N GLN A 343 23.37 -74.91 -81.97
CA GLN A 343 24.64 -75.34 -82.55
C GLN A 343 24.49 -75.64 -84.05
N LEU A 344 25.50 -75.23 -84.82
CA LEU A 344 25.66 -75.64 -86.21
C LEU A 344 25.70 -77.17 -86.30
N THR A 345 25.01 -77.72 -87.28
CA THR A 345 25.19 -79.14 -87.59
C THR A 345 26.63 -79.38 -88.03
N THR A 346 27.11 -80.62 -87.94
CA THR A 346 28.43 -81.00 -88.47
C THR A 346 28.58 -80.66 -89.96
N SER A 347 27.46 -80.64 -90.71
CA SER A 347 27.41 -80.23 -92.10
C SER A 347 27.59 -78.71 -92.28
N ASP A 348 26.99 -77.88 -91.43
CA ASP A 348 27.12 -76.43 -91.51
C ASP A 348 28.53 -75.94 -91.11
N GLN A 349 29.15 -76.56 -90.10
CA GLN A 349 30.54 -76.26 -89.72
C GLN A 349 31.53 -76.56 -90.87
N ALA A 350 31.26 -77.60 -91.66
CA ALA A 350 32.07 -77.92 -92.85
C ALA A 350 31.98 -76.83 -93.93
N ASN A 351 30.80 -76.21 -94.09
CA ASN A 351 30.61 -75.09 -95.02
C ASN A 351 31.36 -73.82 -94.56
N VAL A 352 31.33 -73.48 -93.27
CA VAL A 352 32.09 -72.33 -92.72
C VAL A 352 33.60 -72.52 -92.90
N ASN A 353 34.10 -73.74 -92.64
CA ASN A 353 35.51 -74.06 -92.84
C ASN A 353 35.95 -73.93 -94.31
N THR A 354 35.02 -74.12 -95.25
CA THR A 354 35.27 -73.93 -96.69
C THR A 354 35.48 -72.46 -97.04
N VAL A 355 34.66 -71.54 -96.49
CA VAL A 355 34.80 -70.10 -96.70
C VAL A 355 36.08 -69.55 -96.03
N ALA A 356 36.43 -70.03 -94.84
CA ALA A 356 37.68 -69.64 -94.17
C ALA A 356 38.93 -70.06 -94.96
N ALA A 357 38.86 -71.17 -95.70
CA ALA A 357 39.94 -71.61 -96.58
C ALA A 357 40.12 -70.68 -97.81
N ASP A 358 39.04 -70.13 -98.35
CA ASP A 358 39.08 -69.19 -99.49
C ASP A 358 39.80 -67.86 -99.16
N LEU A 359 39.78 -67.41 -97.90
CA LEU A 359 40.55 -66.23 -97.45
C LEU A 359 42.07 -66.45 -97.39
N SER A 360 42.53 -67.70 -97.47
CA SER A 360 43.95 -68.08 -97.41
C SER A 360 44.53 -68.46 -98.79
N GLY A 361 43.74 -68.31 -99.86
CA GLY A 361 44.10 -68.67 -101.23
C GLY A 361 44.88 -67.59 -102.00
N SER A 362 45.54 -68.02 -103.08
CA SER A 362 46.52 -67.26 -103.88
C SER A 362 45.96 -66.11 -104.76
N ASN A 363 44.71 -65.66 -104.60
CA ASN A 363 44.12 -64.64 -105.48
C ASN A 363 43.68 -63.35 -104.76
N THR A 364 44.46 -62.28 -105.02
CA THR A 364 44.13 -60.82 -105.02
C THR A 364 44.43 -59.93 -103.80
N ILE A 365 45.64 -59.32 -103.78
CA ILE A 365 45.97 -58.07 -103.03
C ILE A 365 46.98 -57.16 -103.78
N GLY A 366 47.10 -57.31 -105.11
CA GLY A 366 48.04 -56.55 -105.95
C GLY A 366 47.71 -55.05 -106.17
N THR A 367 46.69 -54.50 -105.51
CA THR A 367 46.15 -53.15 -105.72
C THR A 367 46.73 -52.05 -104.80
N VAL A 368 47.62 -52.36 -103.86
CA VAL A 368 48.12 -51.41 -102.82
C VAL A 368 49.37 -50.61 -103.26
N ALA A 369 49.48 -50.25 -104.54
CA ALA A 369 50.59 -49.42 -105.05
C ALA A 369 50.23 -47.92 -105.17
N THR A 370 48.97 -47.53 -104.97
CA THR A 370 48.46 -46.17 -105.22
C THR A 370 48.37 -45.27 -103.98
N ASP A 371 48.38 -45.82 -102.76
CA ASP A 371 48.02 -45.06 -101.54
C ASP A 371 49.16 -44.23 -100.88
N ILE A 372 50.38 -44.21 -101.42
CA ILE A 372 51.51 -43.45 -100.83
C ILE A 372 51.39 -41.91 -101.00
N ALA A 373 50.44 -41.40 -101.80
CA ALA A 373 50.26 -39.96 -102.00
C ALA A 373 49.58 -39.22 -100.83
N ASN A 374 48.68 -39.87 -100.09
CA ASN A 374 47.88 -39.22 -99.03
C ASN A 374 48.70 -38.80 -97.79
N VAL A 375 49.87 -39.40 -97.59
CA VAL A 375 50.75 -39.11 -96.45
C VAL A 375 51.39 -37.70 -96.56
N ASN A 376 51.65 -37.22 -97.77
CA ASN A 376 52.32 -35.93 -97.99
C ASN A 376 51.40 -34.72 -97.74
N THR A 377 50.07 -34.87 -97.84
CA THR A 377 49.09 -33.80 -97.52
C THR A 377 49.06 -33.45 -96.03
N THR A 378 49.41 -34.40 -95.16
CA THR A 378 49.44 -34.20 -93.70
C THR A 378 50.51 -33.19 -93.25
N ALA A 379 51.60 -33.03 -94.02
CA ALA A 379 52.71 -32.14 -93.67
C ALA A 379 52.41 -30.64 -93.86
N THR A 380 51.44 -30.27 -94.70
CA THR A 380 51.09 -28.84 -94.97
C THR A 380 50.16 -28.25 -93.89
N ASN A 381 49.37 -29.07 -93.20
CA ASN A 381 48.43 -28.61 -92.17
C ASN A 381 49.10 -28.12 -90.87
N ILE A 382 50.42 -28.32 -90.71
CA ILE A 382 51.21 -27.91 -89.53
C ILE A 382 51.20 -26.39 -89.29
N ALA A 383 51.08 -25.56 -90.34
CA ALA A 383 51.05 -24.11 -90.17
C ALA A 383 49.80 -23.60 -89.42
N ASN A 384 48.63 -24.18 -89.71
CA ASN A 384 47.37 -23.84 -89.02
C ASN A 384 47.34 -24.37 -87.57
N ILE A 385 48.00 -25.51 -87.32
CA ILE A 385 48.17 -26.07 -85.98
C ILE A 385 49.05 -25.14 -85.11
N ASN A 386 50.10 -24.56 -85.69
CA ASN A 386 50.98 -23.61 -84.98
C ASN A 386 50.29 -22.27 -84.65
N THR A 387 49.34 -21.81 -85.47
CA THR A 387 48.49 -20.65 -85.13
C THR A 387 47.56 -20.95 -83.95
N THR A 388 47.04 -22.17 -83.86
CA THR A 388 46.19 -22.62 -82.73
C THR A 388 46.99 -22.69 -81.42
N ALA A 389 48.27 -23.07 -81.48
CA ALA A 389 49.18 -23.06 -80.33
C ALA A 389 49.57 -21.64 -79.85
N GLY A 390 49.44 -20.61 -80.69
CA GLY A 390 49.72 -19.22 -80.32
C GLY A 390 48.62 -18.54 -79.49
N ILE A 391 47.41 -19.11 -79.47
CA ILE A 391 46.24 -18.59 -78.72
C ILE A 391 46.12 -19.30 -77.35
N ASP A 392 47.11 -20.12 -76.96
CA ASP A 392 47.11 -20.92 -75.74
C ASP A 392 46.99 -20.07 -74.46
N THR A 393 47.55 -18.85 -74.47
CA THR A 393 47.44 -17.93 -73.33
C THR A 393 46.03 -17.32 -73.23
N GLU A 394 45.41 -16.94 -74.36
CA GLU A 394 44.04 -16.46 -74.41
C GLU A 394 43.01 -17.57 -74.10
N ILE A 395 43.24 -18.81 -74.56
CA ILE A 395 42.41 -19.98 -74.21
C ILE A 395 42.55 -20.30 -72.71
N THR A 396 43.74 -20.16 -72.13
CA THR A 396 43.95 -20.28 -70.68
C THR A 396 43.25 -19.16 -69.91
N ASN A 397 43.24 -17.93 -70.41
CA ASN A 397 42.48 -16.82 -69.81
C ASN A 397 40.96 -17.05 -69.89
N VAL A 398 40.46 -17.67 -70.97
CA VAL A 398 39.05 -18.10 -71.10
C VAL A 398 38.69 -19.17 -70.06
N SER A 399 39.62 -20.05 -69.68
CA SER A 399 39.44 -21.01 -68.58
C SER A 399 39.23 -20.31 -67.23
N GLY A 400 39.99 -19.26 -66.93
CA GLY A 400 39.78 -18.44 -65.73
C GLY A 400 38.42 -17.73 -65.71
N ILE A 401 37.98 -17.21 -66.86
CA ILE A 401 36.64 -16.63 -67.04
C ILE A 401 35.56 -17.70 -66.84
N SER A 402 35.76 -18.92 -67.33
CA SER A 402 34.83 -20.06 -67.13
C SER A 402 34.65 -20.41 -65.65
N ALA A 403 35.72 -20.38 -64.86
CA ALA A 403 35.63 -20.60 -63.41
C ALA A 403 34.82 -19.49 -62.70
N ALA A 404 35.05 -18.22 -63.06
CA ALA A 404 34.27 -17.10 -62.53
C ALA A 404 32.79 -17.18 -62.92
N ILE A 405 32.49 -17.54 -64.18
CA ILE A 405 31.11 -17.76 -64.66
C ILE A 405 30.45 -18.93 -63.92
N SER A 406 31.18 -20.02 -63.69
CA SER A 406 30.68 -21.18 -62.95
C SER A 406 30.39 -20.84 -61.49
N ALA A 407 31.22 -20.00 -60.85
CA ALA A 407 30.98 -19.50 -59.50
C ALA A 407 29.73 -18.61 -59.44
N VAL A 408 29.54 -17.70 -60.40
CA VAL A 408 28.32 -16.88 -60.52
C VAL A 408 27.09 -17.76 -60.75
N ASN A 409 27.18 -18.76 -61.63
CA ASN A 409 26.08 -19.69 -61.91
C ASN A 409 25.72 -20.54 -60.68
N SER A 410 26.73 -20.99 -59.93
CA SER A 410 26.54 -21.71 -58.66
C SER A 410 25.84 -20.85 -57.61
N ASN A 411 26.12 -19.54 -57.60
CA ASN A 411 25.44 -18.59 -56.72
C ASN A 411 24.04 -18.18 -57.19
N SER A 412 23.60 -18.54 -58.40
CA SER A 412 22.29 -18.15 -58.93
C SER A 412 21.14 -18.66 -58.06
N SER A 413 21.28 -19.86 -57.47
CA SER A 413 20.29 -20.42 -56.55
C SER A 413 20.17 -19.59 -55.27
N ASN A 414 21.29 -19.10 -54.73
CA ASN A 414 21.30 -18.21 -53.56
C ASN A 414 20.67 -16.85 -53.87
N ILE A 415 20.99 -16.28 -55.03
CA ILE A 415 20.42 -15.00 -55.49
C ILE A 415 18.90 -15.14 -55.70
N ASN A 416 18.46 -16.22 -56.34
CA ASN A 416 17.05 -16.51 -56.58
C ASN A 416 16.31 -16.77 -55.26
N ALA A 417 16.93 -17.41 -54.28
CA ALA A 417 16.36 -17.60 -52.95
C ALA A 417 16.15 -16.25 -52.21
N VAL A 418 17.14 -15.34 -52.28
CA VAL A 418 17.00 -13.98 -51.73
C VAL A 418 15.90 -13.20 -52.45
N ASN A 419 15.85 -13.28 -53.78
CA ASN A 419 14.82 -12.61 -54.58
C ASN A 419 13.41 -13.17 -54.30
N ALA A 420 13.28 -14.50 -54.15
CA ALA A 420 12.03 -15.14 -53.75
C ALA A 420 11.59 -14.70 -52.34
N ASN A 421 12.53 -14.44 -51.43
CA ASN A 421 12.27 -13.91 -50.10
C ASN A 421 12.10 -12.38 -50.05
N SER A 422 12.17 -11.66 -51.17
CA SER A 422 12.11 -10.19 -51.19
C SER A 422 10.84 -9.64 -50.51
N THR A 423 9.68 -10.29 -50.68
CA THR A 423 8.45 -9.94 -49.97
C THR A 423 8.59 -10.07 -48.45
N ASN A 424 9.20 -11.14 -47.96
CA ASN A 424 9.43 -11.37 -46.53
C ASN A 424 10.41 -10.35 -45.95
N ILE A 425 11.50 -10.06 -46.67
CA ILE A 425 12.50 -9.05 -46.29
C ILE A 425 11.84 -7.67 -46.18
N ASN A 426 11.03 -7.30 -47.16
CA ASN A 426 10.30 -6.03 -47.15
C ASN A 426 9.27 -5.97 -46.01
N LEU A 427 8.58 -7.08 -45.70
CA LEU A 427 7.64 -7.16 -44.58
C LEU A 427 8.33 -6.93 -43.22
N VAL A 428 9.49 -7.55 -43.02
CA VAL A 428 10.31 -7.35 -41.82
C VAL A 428 10.77 -5.89 -41.72
N ALA A 429 11.24 -5.30 -42.82
CA ALA A 429 11.64 -3.89 -42.86
C ALA A 429 10.47 -2.94 -42.53
N SER A 430 9.27 -3.19 -43.07
CA SER A 430 8.07 -2.40 -42.76
C SER A 430 7.64 -2.52 -41.30
N ASN A 431 7.81 -3.70 -40.69
CA ASN A 431 7.44 -3.94 -39.29
C ASN A 431 8.45 -3.38 -38.27
N ASN A 432 9.65 -2.97 -38.69
CA ASN A 432 10.71 -2.48 -37.79
C ASN A 432 10.25 -1.30 -36.92
N THR A 433 9.46 -0.38 -37.47
CA THR A 433 8.87 0.73 -36.71
C THR A 433 7.92 0.24 -35.62
N ASN A 434 7.06 -0.73 -35.94
CA ASN A 434 6.11 -1.31 -34.98
C ASN A 434 6.83 -2.02 -33.83
N VAL A 435 7.87 -2.81 -34.14
CA VAL A 435 8.70 -3.49 -33.14
C VAL A 435 9.41 -2.47 -32.25
N THR A 436 9.94 -1.38 -32.82
CA THR A 436 10.58 -0.30 -32.07
C THR A 436 9.58 0.39 -31.14
N ASN A 437 8.35 0.64 -31.60
CA ASN A 437 7.30 1.25 -30.79
C ASN A 437 6.90 0.35 -29.61
N VAL A 438 6.74 -0.97 -29.84
CA VAL A 438 6.48 -1.94 -28.78
C VAL A 438 7.64 -1.98 -27.78
N GLY A 439 8.89 -2.03 -28.26
CA GLY A 439 10.08 -2.03 -27.41
C GLY A 439 10.21 -0.76 -26.56
N SER A 440 9.92 0.40 -27.13
CA SER A 440 9.99 1.69 -26.43
C SER A 440 8.93 1.83 -25.34
N ASN A 441 7.76 1.21 -25.53
CA ASN A 441 6.64 1.26 -24.59
C ASN A 441 6.55 0.03 -23.68
N ILE A 442 7.59 -0.82 -23.63
CA ILE A 442 7.53 -2.11 -22.94
C ILE A 442 7.20 -1.99 -21.44
N SER A 443 7.66 -0.91 -20.79
CA SER A 443 7.34 -0.63 -19.39
C SER A 443 5.84 -0.37 -19.19
N SER A 444 5.24 0.46 -20.05
CA SER A 444 3.80 0.74 -20.04
C SER A 444 2.98 -0.51 -20.36
N ILE A 445 3.42 -1.31 -21.34
CA ILE A 445 2.78 -2.58 -21.70
C ILE A 445 2.83 -3.56 -20.53
N THR A 446 3.98 -3.66 -19.85
CA THR A 446 4.14 -4.53 -18.67
C THR A 446 3.27 -4.07 -17.52
N THR A 447 3.18 -2.76 -17.30
CA THR A 447 2.28 -2.17 -16.29
C THR A 447 0.82 -2.54 -16.57
N ALA A 448 0.37 -2.39 -17.82
CA ALA A 448 -0.98 -2.78 -18.22
C ALA A 448 -1.22 -4.30 -18.09
N ALA A 449 -0.22 -5.12 -18.42
CA ALA A 449 -0.31 -6.58 -18.31
C ALA A 449 -0.42 -7.04 -16.84
N ASN A 450 0.36 -6.44 -15.93
CA ASN A 450 0.29 -6.73 -14.50
C ASN A 450 -1.07 -6.35 -13.91
N ASN A 451 -1.65 -5.24 -14.39
CA ASN A 451 -2.94 -4.75 -13.94
C ASN A 451 -4.12 -5.35 -14.72
N LEU A 452 -3.90 -6.36 -15.57
CA LEU A 452 -4.94 -6.88 -16.49
C LEU A 452 -6.18 -7.39 -15.74
N ALA A 453 -5.99 -8.01 -14.57
CA ALA A 453 -7.10 -8.46 -13.72
C ALA A 453 -7.93 -7.27 -13.22
N ASP A 454 -7.28 -6.21 -12.73
CA ASP A 454 -7.94 -5.00 -12.24
C ASP A 454 -8.61 -4.21 -13.38
N ILE A 455 -7.99 -4.17 -14.56
CA ILE A 455 -8.56 -3.55 -15.77
C ILE A 455 -9.82 -4.29 -16.20
N ASN A 456 -9.80 -5.63 -16.21
CA ASN A 456 -10.98 -6.43 -16.54
C ASN A 456 -12.08 -6.29 -15.48
N ALA A 457 -11.72 -6.28 -14.20
CA ALA A 457 -12.68 -6.06 -13.11
C ALA A 457 -13.31 -4.66 -13.21
N PHE A 458 -12.51 -3.63 -13.47
CA PHE A 458 -13.01 -2.27 -13.68
C PHE A 458 -13.88 -2.15 -14.94
N ALA A 459 -13.60 -2.93 -15.99
CA ALA A 459 -14.45 -2.94 -17.18
C ALA A 459 -15.86 -3.46 -16.90
N ASN A 460 -16.02 -4.41 -15.97
CA ASN A 460 -17.34 -4.86 -15.52
C ASN A 460 -18.02 -3.84 -14.60
N ILE A 461 -17.25 -3.12 -13.76
CA ILE A 461 -17.82 -2.09 -12.89
C ILE A 461 -18.20 -0.81 -13.66
N TYR A 462 -17.39 -0.35 -14.62
CA TYR A 462 -17.67 0.85 -15.42
C TYR A 462 -17.98 0.49 -16.86
N LEU A 463 -19.27 0.46 -17.19
CA LEU A 463 -19.79 0.08 -18.52
C LEU A 463 -19.59 1.16 -19.59
N GLY A 464 -18.97 2.30 -19.25
CA GLY A 464 -18.63 3.35 -20.19
C GLY A 464 -19.76 4.36 -20.47
N PRO A 465 -19.56 5.23 -21.49
CA PRO A 465 -20.55 6.24 -21.88
C PRO A 465 -21.65 5.63 -22.76
N SER A 466 -22.91 5.86 -22.41
CA SER A 466 -24.07 5.41 -23.20
C SER A 466 -25.24 6.39 -23.08
N ALA A 467 -26.00 6.56 -24.16
CA ALA A 467 -27.21 7.39 -24.16
C ALA A 467 -28.43 6.65 -23.58
N THR A 468 -28.35 5.33 -23.46
CA THR A 468 -29.38 4.46 -22.87
C THR A 468 -28.76 3.60 -21.78
N ALA A 469 -29.50 3.37 -20.70
CA ALA A 469 -29.08 2.52 -19.60
C ALA A 469 -28.63 1.12 -20.11
N PRO A 470 -27.41 0.66 -19.76
CA PRO A 470 -26.98 -0.71 -19.99
C PRO A 470 -27.94 -1.70 -19.30
N THR A 471 -27.98 -2.93 -19.82
CA THR A 471 -28.83 -4.02 -19.28
C THR A 471 -28.04 -5.25 -18.85
N GLN A 472 -26.75 -5.29 -19.18
CA GLN A 472 -25.79 -6.37 -18.92
C GLN A 472 -24.39 -5.76 -18.86
N ASP A 473 -23.48 -6.48 -18.21
CA ASP A 473 -22.07 -6.18 -18.17
C ASP A 473 -21.41 -6.45 -19.53
N PRO A 474 -20.20 -5.90 -19.79
CA PRO A 474 -19.50 -6.15 -21.06
C PRO A 474 -19.19 -7.63 -21.33
N ASP A 475 -19.13 -8.47 -20.30
CA ASP A 475 -18.97 -9.92 -20.42
C ASP A 475 -20.30 -10.69 -20.65
N GLY A 476 -21.42 -9.98 -20.69
CA GLY A 476 -22.77 -10.52 -20.91
C GLY A 476 -23.45 -11.06 -19.65
N SER A 477 -22.84 -10.89 -18.47
CA SER A 477 -23.48 -11.18 -17.20
C SER A 477 -24.55 -10.12 -16.84
N ALA A 478 -25.34 -10.39 -15.81
CA ALA A 478 -26.35 -9.44 -15.34
C ALA A 478 -25.68 -8.32 -14.55
N LEU A 479 -26.23 -7.11 -14.62
CA LEU A 479 -25.72 -5.95 -13.89
C LEU A 479 -25.61 -6.23 -12.39
N ASP A 480 -24.48 -5.83 -11.81
CA ASP A 480 -24.18 -5.91 -10.40
C ASP A 480 -24.49 -4.59 -9.68
N VAL A 481 -24.88 -4.67 -8.42
CA VAL A 481 -25.10 -3.46 -7.60
C VAL A 481 -23.77 -2.73 -7.43
N GLY A 482 -23.76 -1.46 -7.81
CA GLY A 482 -22.56 -0.62 -7.77
C GLY A 482 -21.95 -0.35 -9.15
N ASP A 483 -22.43 -1.00 -10.21
CA ASP A 483 -22.01 -0.70 -11.58
C ASP A 483 -22.24 0.76 -11.92
N LEU A 484 -21.41 1.30 -12.79
CA LEU A 484 -21.37 2.70 -13.18
C LEU A 484 -21.46 2.83 -14.70
N TYR A 485 -22.29 3.75 -15.21
CA TYR A 485 -22.21 4.17 -16.61
C TYR A 485 -22.45 5.67 -16.75
N PHE A 486 -21.72 6.31 -17.67
CA PHE A 486 -21.91 7.73 -17.91
C PHE A 486 -23.07 7.92 -18.88
N ASP A 487 -24.18 8.46 -18.38
CA ASP A 487 -25.35 8.76 -19.20
C ASP A 487 -25.07 10.01 -20.03
N THR A 488 -24.80 9.81 -21.32
CA THR A 488 -24.46 10.92 -22.23
C THR A 488 -25.66 11.80 -22.57
N ALA A 489 -26.89 11.34 -22.34
CA ALA A 489 -28.08 12.16 -22.55
C ALA A 489 -28.29 13.15 -21.40
N SER A 490 -28.10 12.72 -20.16
CA SER A 490 -28.21 13.58 -18.97
C SER A 490 -26.88 14.21 -18.54
N GLN A 491 -25.75 13.80 -19.11
CA GLN A 491 -24.39 14.18 -18.72
C GLN A 491 -24.10 13.88 -17.24
N THR A 492 -24.67 12.79 -16.70
CA THR A 492 -24.50 12.40 -15.30
C THR A 492 -23.95 10.98 -15.17
N MET A 493 -23.15 10.77 -14.12
CA MET A 493 -22.74 9.42 -13.71
C MET A 493 -23.96 8.71 -13.10
N LYS A 494 -24.29 7.52 -13.60
CA LYS A 494 -25.31 6.65 -13.01
C LYS A 494 -24.66 5.49 -12.28
N VAL A 495 -25.30 5.03 -11.21
CA VAL A 495 -24.94 3.83 -10.46
C VAL A 495 -26.12 2.84 -10.46
N TYR A 496 -25.85 1.55 -10.64
CA TYR A 496 -26.86 0.51 -10.60
C TYR A 496 -27.17 0.17 -9.14
N SER A 497 -28.43 0.36 -8.75
CA SER A 497 -28.95 0.04 -7.43
C SER A 497 -29.87 -1.18 -7.48
N SER A 498 -30.31 -1.67 -6.32
CA SER A 498 -31.34 -2.73 -6.25
C SER A 498 -32.68 -2.35 -6.91
N SER A 499 -32.92 -1.05 -7.12
CA SER A 499 -34.09 -0.50 -7.84
C SER A 499 -33.82 -0.14 -9.30
N GLY A 500 -32.64 -0.45 -9.83
CA GLY A 500 -32.19 -0.07 -11.16
C GLY A 500 -31.23 1.13 -11.16
N TRP A 501 -31.00 1.71 -12.34
CA TRP A 501 -30.08 2.83 -12.51
C TRP A 501 -30.57 4.12 -11.83
N THR A 502 -29.72 4.71 -10.99
CA THR A 502 -29.94 6.01 -10.33
C THR A 502 -28.73 6.91 -10.53
N ALA A 503 -28.83 8.21 -10.22
CA ALA A 503 -27.67 9.10 -10.25
C ALA A 503 -26.65 8.70 -9.16
N ALA A 504 -25.37 8.63 -9.51
CA ALA A 504 -24.29 8.29 -8.58
C ALA A 504 -23.94 9.44 -7.61
N GLY A 505 -24.47 10.64 -7.86
CA GLY A 505 -24.31 11.82 -7.02
C GLY A 505 -25.42 12.84 -7.28
N SER A 506 -25.51 13.85 -6.42
CA SER A 506 -26.45 14.95 -6.58
C SER A 506 -26.01 15.92 -7.68
N SER A 507 -26.98 16.48 -8.39
CA SER A 507 -26.77 17.57 -9.36
C SER A 507 -26.39 18.90 -8.68
N VAL A 508 -26.56 18.99 -7.35
CA VAL A 508 -26.19 20.14 -6.52
C VAL A 508 -24.90 19.83 -5.76
N ASN A 509 -23.89 20.69 -5.94
CA ASN A 509 -22.63 20.57 -5.22
C ASN A 509 -22.76 21.20 -3.82
N GLY A 510 -22.85 20.37 -2.78
CA GLY A 510 -23.05 20.79 -1.38
C GLY A 510 -24.50 20.68 -0.92
N THR A 511 -24.90 21.42 0.11
CA THR A 511 -26.24 21.30 0.72
C THR A 511 -27.34 21.97 -0.10
N ALA A 512 -27.04 23.11 -0.72
CA ALA A 512 -27.97 23.85 -1.56
C ALA A 512 -27.24 24.73 -2.58
N SER A 513 -27.90 25.01 -3.70
CA SER A 513 -27.50 26.01 -4.70
C SER A 513 -28.69 26.93 -4.99
N ARG A 514 -28.42 28.23 -5.18
CA ARG A 514 -29.45 29.22 -5.49
C ARG A 514 -29.24 29.75 -6.91
N TYR A 515 -30.33 29.89 -7.64
CA TYR A 515 -30.37 30.50 -8.97
C TYR A 515 -31.43 31.60 -9.00
N THR A 516 -31.12 32.75 -9.59
CA THR A 516 -32.05 33.88 -9.68
C THR A 516 -32.23 34.30 -11.13
N TYR A 517 -33.48 34.35 -11.59
CA TYR A 517 -33.83 34.69 -12.96
C TYR A 517 -34.73 35.92 -13.02
N SER A 518 -34.31 36.94 -13.76
CA SER A 518 -35.14 38.09 -14.11
C SER A 518 -35.95 37.81 -15.39
N ILE A 519 -37.27 37.64 -15.26
CA ILE A 519 -38.15 37.28 -16.37
C ILE A 519 -38.79 38.54 -16.98
N SER A 520 -38.22 38.97 -18.11
CA SER A 520 -38.58 40.20 -18.82
C SER A 520 -39.65 40.03 -19.92
N SER A 521 -40.08 38.80 -20.20
CA SER A 521 -41.11 38.49 -21.20
C SER A 521 -41.93 37.26 -20.83
N SER A 522 -43.14 37.15 -21.37
CA SER A 522 -44.08 36.05 -21.09
C SER A 522 -43.47 34.70 -21.43
N THR A 523 -43.28 33.83 -20.43
CA THR A 523 -42.80 32.45 -20.58
C THR A 523 -43.52 31.52 -19.61
N THR A 524 -43.58 30.23 -19.94
CA THR A 524 -43.98 29.16 -19.01
C THR A 524 -42.80 28.31 -18.57
N THR A 525 -41.59 28.55 -19.09
CA THR A 525 -40.41 27.73 -18.78
C THR A 525 -39.23 28.61 -18.43
N VAL A 526 -38.57 28.28 -17.32
CA VAL A 526 -37.28 28.87 -16.90
C VAL A 526 -36.21 27.80 -17.03
N THR A 527 -35.11 28.11 -17.72
CA THR A 527 -33.97 27.20 -17.95
C THR A 527 -32.73 28.00 -18.35
N GLY A 528 -31.56 27.36 -18.38
CA GLY A 528 -30.30 27.97 -18.80
C GLY A 528 -29.58 28.72 -17.67
N ALA A 529 -28.69 29.64 -18.05
CA ALA A 529 -27.93 30.44 -17.10
C ALA A 529 -28.82 31.48 -16.41
N ASP A 530 -28.62 31.63 -15.10
CA ASP A 530 -29.27 32.63 -14.26
C ASP A 530 -28.62 34.02 -14.41
N ASP A 531 -29.12 35.01 -13.67
CA ASP A 531 -28.64 36.40 -13.73
C ASP A 531 -27.16 36.55 -13.32
N TYR A 532 -26.58 35.54 -12.65
CA TYR A 532 -25.18 35.49 -12.21
C TYR A 532 -24.31 34.59 -13.09
N GLY A 533 -24.86 34.03 -14.17
CA GLY A 533 -24.13 33.18 -15.11
C GLY A 533 -24.05 31.69 -14.72
N GLN A 534 -24.73 31.28 -13.64
CA GLN A 534 -24.78 29.89 -13.20
C GLN A 534 -25.91 29.15 -13.93
N THR A 535 -25.60 28.00 -14.54
CA THR A 535 -26.64 27.19 -15.20
C THR A 535 -27.39 26.36 -14.16
N MET A 536 -28.72 26.44 -14.15
CA MET A 536 -29.56 25.69 -13.20
C MET A 536 -29.41 24.19 -13.39
N ALA A 537 -29.09 23.52 -12.28
CA ALA A 537 -29.08 22.09 -12.12
C ALA A 537 -29.70 21.75 -10.76
N TYR A 538 -30.56 20.74 -10.73
CA TYR A 538 -31.21 20.27 -9.51
C TYR A 538 -31.57 18.80 -9.64
N ASP A 539 -31.67 18.09 -8.51
CA ASP A 539 -32.22 16.74 -8.52
C ASP A 539 -33.75 16.81 -8.60
N ALA A 540 -34.35 16.06 -9.53
CA ALA A 540 -35.78 16.12 -9.80
C ALA A 540 -36.63 16.06 -8.51
N GLY A 541 -37.46 17.07 -8.28
CA GLY A 541 -38.30 17.19 -7.08
C GLY A 541 -37.62 17.77 -5.82
N TYR A 542 -36.31 17.96 -5.79
CA TYR A 542 -35.54 18.47 -4.64
C TYR A 542 -35.16 19.94 -4.82
N ILE A 543 -36.18 20.78 -4.96
CA ILE A 543 -36.02 22.21 -5.24
C ILE A 543 -37.21 23.01 -4.70
N ASP A 544 -36.93 24.19 -4.18
CA ASP A 544 -37.95 25.19 -3.89
C ASP A 544 -37.90 26.30 -4.95
N VAL A 545 -39.05 26.65 -5.50
CA VAL A 545 -39.20 27.71 -6.50
C VAL A 545 -40.03 28.84 -5.91
N TYR A 546 -39.55 30.08 -6.03
CA TYR A 546 -40.22 31.29 -5.56
C TYR A 546 -40.45 32.23 -6.74
N LEU A 547 -41.68 32.68 -6.94
CA LEU A 547 -42.02 33.73 -7.89
C LEU A 547 -42.31 35.01 -7.10
N ASN A 548 -41.50 36.06 -7.31
CA ASN A 548 -41.60 37.33 -6.58
C ASN A 548 -41.63 37.14 -5.04
N GLY A 549 -40.89 36.16 -4.54
CA GLY A 549 -40.83 35.80 -3.13
C GLY A 549 -41.93 34.85 -2.63
N VAL A 550 -42.89 34.44 -3.47
CA VAL A 550 -43.96 33.48 -3.11
C VAL A 550 -43.56 32.08 -3.55
N LYS A 551 -43.50 31.13 -2.61
CA LYS A 551 -43.19 29.72 -2.89
C LYS A 551 -44.25 29.09 -3.79
N GLN A 552 -43.81 28.42 -4.84
CA GLN A 552 -44.64 27.70 -5.81
C GLN A 552 -44.70 26.23 -5.43
N VAL A 553 -45.89 25.62 -5.52
CA VAL A 553 -46.10 24.21 -5.16
C VAL A 553 -45.79 23.31 -6.36
N ASN A 554 -44.87 22.36 -6.20
CA ASN A 554 -44.58 21.36 -7.22
C ASN A 554 -45.82 20.52 -7.56
N SER A 555 -46.02 20.21 -8.84
CA SER A 555 -47.18 19.51 -9.42
C SER A 555 -48.52 20.27 -9.36
N VAL A 556 -48.53 21.53 -8.87
CA VAL A 556 -49.70 22.42 -8.89
C VAL A 556 -49.37 23.70 -9.65
N ASP A 557 -48.41 24.48 -9.15
CA ASP A 557 -48.01 25.76 -9.73
C ASP A 557 -46.82 25.61 -10.69
N VAL A 558 -45.92 24.67 -10.40
CA VAL A 558 -44.72 24.36 -11.19
C VAL A 558 -44.50 22.86 -11.34
N THR A 559 -43.84 22.43 -12.40
CA THR A 559 -43.36 21.05 -12.62
C THR A 559 -41.84 21.05 -12.67
N VAL A 560 -41.20 20.27 -11.79
CA VAL A 560 -39.74 20.20 -11.60
C VAL A 560 -39.18 18.79 -11.72
N THR A 561 -39.34 18.17 -12.90
CA THR A 561 -38.95 16.77 -13.17
C THR A 561 -37.74 16.63 -14.09
N SER A 562 -37.27 17.71 -14.73
CA SER A 562 -36.23 17.66 -15.76
C SER A 562 -34.81 17.75 -15.20
N GLY A 563 -34.65 18.32 -14.00
CA GLY A 563 -33.37 18.59 -13.37
C GLY A 563 -32.62 19.82 -13.90
N ASN A 564 -33.14 20.49 -14.94
CA ASN A 564 -32.50 21.68 -15.55
C ASN A 564 -33.49 22.74 -16.06
N SER A 565 -34.79 22.52 -15.87
CA SER A 565 -35.83 23.46 -16.24
C SER A 565 -37.00 23.42 -15.28
N ILE A 566 -37.69 24.54 -15.09
CA ILE A 566 -38.90 24.65 -14.28
C ILE A 566 -40.02 25.07 -15.21
N VAL A 567 -41.12 24.30 -15.24
CA VAL A 567 -42.28 24.61 -16.08
C VAL A 567 -43.42 25.10 -15.19
N PHE A 568 -43.84 26.34 -15.38
CA PHE A 568 -44.96 26.96 -14.67
C PHE A 568 -46.30 26.57 -15.31
N ALA A 569 -47.32 26.31 -14.49
CA ALA A 569 -48.67 25.99 -14.95
C ALA A 569 -49.38 27.19 -15.61
N SER A 570 -48.95 28.41 -15.30
CA SER A 570 -49.40 29.66 -15.92
C SER A 570 -48.20 30.48 -16.40
N ALA A 571 -48.38 31.31 -17.43
CA ALA A 571 -47.32 32.16 -17.93
C ALA A 571 -46.92 33.22 -16.89
N ILE A 572 -45.60 33.38 -16.70
CA ILE A 572 -44.96 34.40 -15.86
C ILE A 572 -44.26 35.44 -16.75
N GLY A 573 -43.83 36.57 -16.19
CA GLY A 573 -43.12 37.61 -16.93
C GLY A 573 -44.01 38.51 -17.77
N THR A 574 -45.34 38.44 -17.61
CA THR A 574 -46.31 39.28 -18.34
C THR A 574 -46.21 40.76 -17.96
N SER A 575 -45.73 41.05 -16.75
CA SER A 575 -45.43 42.39 -16.22
C SER A 575 -44.04 42.89 -16.60
N GLY A 576 -43.15 41.99 -17.07
CA GLY A 576 -41.74 42.26 -17.34
C GLY A 576 -40.87 42.48 -16.09
N THR A 577 -41.41 42.26 -14.89
CA THR A 577 -40.72 42.52 -13.61
C THR A 577 -40.65 41.30 -12.70
N ASP A 578 -41.01 40.12 -13.21
CA ASP A 578 -41.08 38.92 -12.38
C ASP A 578 -39.67 38.37 -12.12
N VAL A 579 -39.42 37.98 -10.87
CA VAL A 579 -38.18 37.33 -10.45
C VAL A 579 -38.51 35.91 -10.02
N VAL A 580 -37.79 34.94 -10.59
CA VAL A 580 -37.85 33.54 -10.17
C VAL A 580 -36.58 33.22 -9.39
N ASP A 581 -36.75 32.99 -8.09
CA ASP A 581 -35.71 32.54 -7.19
C ASP A 581 -35.85 31.03 -7.00
N VAL A 582 -34.74 30.32 -7.14
CA VAL A 582 -34.71 28.86 -7.14
C VAL A 582 -33.69 28.41 -6.11
N ILE A 583 -34.09 27.54 -5.18
CA ILE A 583 -33.20 26.92 -4.21
C ILE A 583 -33.22 25.41 -4.46
N ALA A 584 -32.19 24.92 -5.15
CA ALA A 584 -31.96 23.50 -5.39
C ALA A 584 -31.23 22.89 -4.20
N TYR A 585 -31.65 21.71 -3.75
CA TYR A 585 -31.05 21.01 -2.62
C TYR A 585 -30.20 19.83 -3.08
N GLY A 586 -29.06 19.63 -2.40
CA GLY A 586 -28.28 18.41 -2.54
C GLY A 586 -29.06 17.22 -1.98
N THR A 587 -29.19 16.14 -2.75
CA THR A 587 -29.80 14.91 -2.26
C THR A 587 -28.77 14.08 -1.49
N PHE A 588 -29.08 13.79 -0.24
CA PHE A 588 -28.38 12.78 0.55
C PHE A 588 -29.39 12.04 1.41
N ASN A 589 -29.29 10.71 1.44
CA ASN A 589 -30.13 9.87 2.29
C ASN A 589 -29.44 9.69 3.64
N LEU A 590 -29.93 10.37 4.68
CA LEU A 590 -29.65 9.99 6.07
C LEU A 590 -30.60 8.84 6.42
N ALA A 591 -30.25 7.61 6.06
CA ALA A 591 -31.14 6.45 6.24
C ALA A 591 -31.52 6.21 7.71
N ASN A 592 -30.58 6.49 8.62
CA ASN A 592 -30.71 6.55 10.08
C ASN A 592 -29.33 7.02 10.57
N PHE A 593 -29.24 7.92 11.55
CA PHE A 593 -27.96 8.07 12.26
C PHE A 593 -27.93 6.96 13.31
N SER A 594 -27.34 5.82 12.97
CA SER A 594 -27.09 4.81 14.00
C SER A 594 -26.10 5.40 14.98
N ILE A 595 -26.33 5.23 16.28
CA ILE A 595 -25.33 5.63 17.26
C ILE A 595 -24.01 4.87 17.08
N ASN A 596 -24.04 3.74 16.36
CA ASN A 596 -22.86 2.99 15.94
C ASN A 596 -22.03 3.71 14.85
N ASP A 597 -22.64 4.67 14.14
CA ASP A 597 -21.97 5.46 13.11
C ASP A 597 -21.26 6.69 13.69
N ALA A 598 -21.47 6.98 14.98
CA ALA A 598 -20.73 7.99 15.73
C ALA A 598 -19.32 7.47 16.06
N THR A 599 -18.28 8.16 15.62
CA THR A 599 -16.88 7.74 15.83
C THR A 599 -16.44 7.72 17.30
N ASP A 600 -17.20 8.39 18.16
CA ASP A 600 -16.95 8.55 19.59
C ASP A 600 -17.87 7.70 20.46
N VAL A 601 -18.69 6.82 19.90
CA VAL A 601 -19.59 5.95 20.67
C VAL A 601 -19.30 4.47 20.42
N SER A 602 -19.03 3.72 21.50
CA SER A 602 -18.91 2.26 21.45
C SER A 602 -20.17 1.61 21.99
N THR A 603 -20.85 0.84 21.15
CA THR A 603 -22.02 0.04 21.53
C THR A 603 -21.72 -1.44 21.72
N ALA A 604 -20.44 -1.83 21.60
CA ALA A 604 -20.01 -3.19 21.82
C ALA A 604 -20.29 -3.61 23.27
N GLY A 605 -21.12 -4.64 23.45
CA GLY A 605 -21.45 -5.20 24.77
C GLY A 605 -22.60 -4.51 25.50
N ILE A 606 -23.35 -3.60 24.86
CA ILE A 606 -24.57 -3.02 25.45
C ILE A 606 -25.60 -4.13 25.73
N THR A 607 -26.08 -4.16 26.96
CA THR A 607 -27.19 -4.99 27.45
C THR A 607 -28.35 -4.09 27.91
N ASP A 608 -29.55 -4.67 28.04
CA ASP A 608 -30.74 -3.93 28.45
C ASP A 608 -30.53 -3.26 29.83
N GLY A 609 -30.95 -2.00 29.97
CA GLY A 609 -30.79 -1.21 31.20
C GLY A 609 -29.47 -0.43 31.36
N GLN A 610 -28.58 -0.43 30.36
CA GLN A 610 -27.35 0.36 30.37
C GLN A 610 -27.53 1.77 29.77
N VAL A 611 -26.78 2.75 30.28
CA VAL A 611 -26.69 4.14 29.77
C VAL A 611 -25.34 4.37 29.12
N LEU A 612 -25.24 5.36 28.23
CA LEU A 612 -23.97 5.81 27.70
C LEU A 612 -23.27 6.70 28.75
N THR A 613 -22.05 6.33 29.14
CA THR A 613 -21.21 7.09 30.07
C THR A 613 -19.97 7.60 29.36
N TRP A 614 -19.55 8.83 29.69
CA TRP A 614 -18.34 9.41 29.12
C TRP A 614 -17.09 8.78 29.75
N ASN A 615 -16.28 8.09 28.94
CA ASN A 615 -14.97 7.61 29.32
C ASN A 615 -13.91 8.67 28.96
N ALA A 616 -13.48 9.43 29.95
CA ALA A 616 -12.49 10.49 29.77
C ALA A 616 -11.10 9.99 29.31
N SER A 617 -10.74 8.75 29.62
CA SER A 617 -9.46 8.17 29.20
C SER A 617 -9.45 7.73 27.74
N GLY A 618 -10.62 7.35 27.21
CA GLY A 618 -10.80 6.95 25.81
C GLY A 618 -11.36 8.05 24.90
N SER A 619 -11.74 9.21 25.47
CA SER A 619 -12.48 10.27 24.78
C SER A 619 -13.70 9.75 24.01
N SER A 620 -14.46 8.84 24.62
CA SER A 620 -15.57 8.13 23.97
C SER A 620 -16.68 7.81 24.96
N PHE A 621 -17.93 7.75 24.48
CA PHE A 621 -19.06 7.20 25.22
C PHE A 621 -19.04 5.66 25.17
N VAL A 622 -19.16 5.02 26.34
CA VAL A 622 -19.19 3.56 26.50
C VAL A 622 -20.44 3.12 27.27
N ALA A 623 -20.79 1.85 27.18
CA ALA A 623 -21.87 1.26 27.98
C ALA A 623 -21.51 1.30 29.48
N GLY A 624 -22.39 1.88 30.30
CA GLY A 624 -22.30 1.86 31.76
C GLY A 624 -23.65 1.52 32.38
N ASN A 625 -23.64 1.04 33.61
CA ASN A 625 -24.90 0.73 34.31
C ASN A 625 -25.58 2.04 34.72
N ALA A 626 -26.91 2.11 34.56
CA ALA A 626 -27.69 3.17 35.18
C ALA A 626 -27.65 2.95 36.70
N SER A 627 -26.95 3.79 37.45
CA SER A 627 -27.04 3.76 38.91
C SER A 627 -28.41 4.28 39.34
N SER A 628 -29.34 3.38 39.65
CA SER A 628 -30.48 3.72 40.50
C SER A 628 -30.05 3.62 41.96
N ALA A 629 -30.47 4.55 42.82
CA ALA A 629 -30.15 4.51 44.25
C ALA A 629 -30.62 3.20 44.90
N GLU A 630 -29.69 2.46 45.52
CA GLU A 630 -29.85 1.10 46.05
C GLU A 630 -30.65 0.98 47.36
N VAL A 631 -31.29 2.05 47.83
CA VAL A 631 -31.97 2.07 49.14
C VAL A 631 -33.49 2.13 48.98
N TYR A 632 -34.17 1.03 49.30
CA TYR A 632 -35.63 0.89 49.19
C TYR A 632 -36.38 1.31 50.45
N GLY A 633 -35.78 1.19 51.64
CA GLY A 633 -36.41 1.66 52.88
C GLY A 633 -35.59 1.47 54.14
N PHE A 634 -35.99 2.18 55.19
CA PHE A 634 -35.41 2.09 56.53
C PHE A 634 -36.47 1.56 57.49
N SER A 635 -36.12 0.59 58.33
CA SER A 635 -36.96 0.10 59.43
C SER A 635 -36.14 -0.10 60.69
N VAL A 636 -36.77 -0.28 61.84
CA VAL A 636 -36.07 -0.55 63.11
C VAL A 636 -36.58 -1.87 63.66
N ASN A 637 -35.68 -2.78 64.02
CA ASN A 637 -36.10 -4.05 64.61
C ASN A 637 -36.52 -3.87 66.08
N SER A 638 -37.06 -4.92 66.71
CA SER A 638 -37.54 -4.88 68.09
C SER A 638 -36.47 -4.57 69.16
N ASN A 639 -35.20 -4.60 68.77
CA ASN A 639 -34.07 -4.30 69.64
C ASN A 639 -33.53 -2.87 69.46
N GLY A 640 -34.15 -2.07 68.57
CA GLY A 640 -33.74 -0.69 68.32
C GLY A 640 -32.68 -0.53 67.22
N GLU A 641 -32.34 -1.57 66.48
CA GLU A 641 -31.31 -1.50 65.43
C GLU A 641 -31.93 -1.07 64.09
N LEU A 642 -31.32 -0.10 63.41
CA LEU A 642 -31.70 0.35 62.07
C LEU A 642 -31.40 -0.74 61.03
N ILE A 643 -32.42 -1.14 60.29
CA ILE A 643 -32.32 -2.06 59.14
C ILE A 643 -32.55 -1.26 57.86
N VAL A 644 -31.51 -1.18 57.03
CA VAL A 644 -31.57 -0.64 55.66
C VAL A 644 -31.94 -1.79 54.72
N THR A 645 -33.03 -1.65 53.98
CA THR A 645 -33.47 -2.66 53.01
C THR A 645 -33.00 -2.26 51.62
N THR A 646 -32.08 -3.04 51.06
CA THR A 646 -31.63 -2.97 49.67
C THR A 646 -32.56 -3.80 48.78
N THR A 647 -32.51 -3.57 47.46
CA THR A 647 -33.43 -4.17 46.48
C THR A 647 -33.31 -5.69 46.29
N ASP A 648 -32.32 -6.34 46.91
CA ASP A 648 -32.04 -7.78 46.74
C ASP A 648 -32.69 -8.68 47.81
N GLY A 649 -33.42 -8.11 48.76
CA GLY A 649 -34.11 -8.88 49.81
C GLY A 649 -33.21 -9.35 50.96
N GLY A 650 -32.06 -8.71 51.17
CA GLY A 650 -31.17 -8.98 52.31
C GLY A 650 -30.16 -10.10 52.04
N ASN A 651 -29.80 -10.31 50.77
CA ASN A 651 -28.77 -11.28 50.38
C ASN A 651 -27.37 -10.65 50.41
N ASP A 652 -27.28 -9.32 50.45
CA ASP A 652 -26.06 -8.54 50.65
C ASP A 652 -25.68 -8.41 52.13
N ASN A 653 -25.27 -9.53 52.75
CA ASN A 653 -24.56 -9.48 54.04
C ASN A 653 -23.13 -8.95 53.79
N ILE A 654 -22.99 -7.63 53.66
CA ILE A 654 -21.69 -6.97 53.60
C ILE A 654 -20.95 -7.18 54.92
N ASP A 655 -19.73 -7.72 54.86
CA ASP A 655 -18.92 -7.94 56.05
C ASP A 655 -18.52 -6.59 56.70
N ALA A 656 -18.12 -6.63 57.97
CA ALA A 656 -17.79 -5.43 58.73
C ALA A 656 -16.66 -4.58 58.09
N ALA A 657 -15.81 -5.18 57.25
CA ALA A 657 -14.77 -4.47 56.53
C ALA A 657 -15.33 -3.70 55.32
N THR A 658 -16.31 -4.28 54.63
CA THR A 658 -17.01 -3.65 53.51
C THR A 658 -17.93 -2.53 53.99
N TYR A 659 -18.61 -2.70 55.12
CA TYR A 659 -19.38 -1.62 55.77
C TYR A 659 -18.50 -0.42 56.14
N ALA A 660 -17.29 -0.66 56.67
CA ALA A 660 -16.34 0.41 57.00
C ALA A 660 -15.85 1.20 55.77
N SER A 661 -15.99 0.66 54.56
CA SER A 661 -15.70 1.36 53.31
C SER A 661 -16.89 2.11 52.71
N PHE A 662 -18.11 1.82 53.17
CA PHE A 662 -19.36 2.45 52.69
C PHE A 662 -19.67 3.77 53.40
N ASP A 663 -19.15 3.98 54.60
CA ASP A 663 -19.27 5.24 55.37
C ASP A 663 -18.72 6.46 54.61
N ASP A 664 -17.78 6.24 53.68
CA ASP A 664 -17.03 7.33 53.02
C ASP A 664 -17.55 7.72 51.62
N VAL A 665 -18.47 6.95 51.01
CA VAL A 665 -18.72 7.10 49.56
C VAL A 665 -20.10 7.66 49.19
N LEU A 666 -21.15 7.52 50.01
CA LEU A 666 -22.51 7.84 49.56
C LEU A 666 -23.14 9.14 50.11
N PHE A 667 -22.61 9.75 51.18
CA PHE A 667 -23.32 10.84 51.87
C PHE A 667 -22.61 12.21 51.90
N ALA A 668 -21.34 12.29 51.50
CA ALA A 668 -20.57 13.56 51.55
C ALA A 668 -21.12 14.68 50.63
N ALA A 669 -21.90 14.35 49.59
CA ALA A 669 -22.44 15.35 48.66
C ALA A 669 -23.80 15.93 49.06
N SER A 670 -24.49 15.36 50.06
CA SER A 670 -25.90 15.70 50.36
C SER A 670 -26.10 16.57 51.62
N GLY A 671 -25.05 16.77 52.42
CA GLY A 671 -25.12 17.51 53.70
C GLY A 671 -25.73 16.74 54.86
N PHE A 672 -26.35 15.57 54.63
CA PHE A 672 -26.97 14.79 55.69
C PHE A 672 -25.95 13.99 56.53
N VAL A 673 -25.92 14.25 57.84
CA VAL A 673 -25.25 13.47 58.89
C VAL A 673 -26.31 12.75 59.73
N PHE A 674 -26.29 11.42 59.69
CA PHE A 674 -27.13 10.60 60.57
C PHE A 674 -26.42 10.38 61.91
N SER A 675 -27.13 10.58 63.01
CA SER A 675 -26.67 10.33 64.37
C SER A 675 -27.76 9.61 65.16
N ILE A 676 -27.44 9.07 66.33
CA ILE A 676 -28.40 8.50 67.27
C ILE A 676 -28.51 9.48 68.44
N ASP A 677 -29.72 9.91 68.80
CA ASP A 677 -29.91 10.76 69.98
C ASP A 677 -29.77 9.95 71.28
N ASN A 678 -29.76 10.67 72.41
CA ASN A 678 -29.61 10.05 73.73
C ASN A 678 -30.76 9.10 74.11
N ASP A 679 -31.88 9.13 73.37
CA ASP A 679 -33.03 8.23 73.57
C ASP A 679 -32.99 7.02 72.64
N GLY A 680 -31.93 6.90 71.82
CA GLY A 680 -31.72 5.78 70.90
C GLY A 680 -32.41 5.94 69.54
N ASN A 681 -32.96 7.11 69.23
CA ASN A 681 -33.61 7.36 67.94
C ASN A 681 -32.60 7.81 66.90
N LEU A 682 -32.70 7.29 65.68
CA LEU A 682 -31.91 7.76 64.55
C LEU A 682 -32.42 9.13 64.08
N ILE A 683 -31.55 10.14 64.13
CA ILE A 683 -31.81 11.50 63.68
C ILE A 683 -30.90 11.85 62.50
N SER A 684 -31.48 12.45 61.47
CA SER A 684 -30.79 12.92 60.28
C SER A 684 -30.66 14.44 60.34
N THR A 685 -29.44 14.94 60.21
CA THR A 685 -29.11 16.38 60.33
C THR A 685 -28.52 16.85 59.02
N ILE A 686 -29.19 17.78 58.33
CA ILE A 686 -28.63 18.49 57.16
C ILE A 686 -27.65 19.55 57.63
#